data_AF-N9GM45-F1
#
_entry.id   AF-N9GM45-F1
#
_cell.length_a   1.000
_cell.length_b   1.000
_cell.length_c   1.000
_cell.angle_alpha   90.00
_cell.angle_beta   90.00
_cell.angle_gamma   90.00
#
_symmetry.space_group_name_H-M   'P 1'
#
loop_
_entity.id
_entity.type
_entity.pdbx_description
1 polymer ?
#
loop_
_entity_poly.entity_id
_entity_poly.type
_entity_poly.pdbx_seq_one_letter_code
_entity_poly.pdbx_strand_id
1 'polypeptide(L)'
;MAILHKDLFQRTVLASLVGLCVNQSVFALQEISDEGLSQTTGEGIALLPENTYMIFQGEKATTTQADLFNRQLDTGYINYLPIGPLSLTAADTNNNGSIDSGDRAVGKADLFLYGLAISASNPNRANNHNERVGLSNDGNSINAIRSWGTASNPWILKVQTEPNVPTFTPDGGSLNTDTGEITYLALEAPLYEVGTRDSVGSDAYNLKLGLWADAFVRNPNKADGAADQFHYGNNQGLIGTSVDANRANRLRLQGIWNGFSLNGSHLKIFQTLDGAGSTGGLSPFYNNTLGMSGVFRFNSGDGADLKASMSTNTPTSTKTDTLPTLGGSESCPSCGSAGNVWTPRYSPAQTSNPGGTGVVQYRIRSQTTKITATGQWTTPTGLNDRVLRLSTRETSDTNNLTTPAINGGNAPAFNGNEGLFIYNLNTNLVLGNLYQPVILGSDGKNFSLEVARIPNKESIYKQIYTDYTGLDSSYKGSTCNVYQCGNNVTLGGKTYQGSNATHSSISIGTVYSDDGGKTLQAFKGNSTQDAVGISFGSLSSGTVSKDHYFYQLQNQQRTSVSCTGLFCSGYRWQYRTSTGTATGSNGDYGLRFDSTNGVNWVNIDSTSLYNPTVNNTGYTRQDNGNTNLKFVVPSTGALPGARYEDGRWYTTTPNADINTYRLNTASPINNMGSAVIDGVLIQHLKITTTGL
;
A
#
# COMPACT_ATOMS: atom_id res chain seq x y z
N MET A 1 39.32 62.08 56.94
CA MET A 1 39.78 61.41 55.71
C MET A 1 39.36 59.95 55.83
N ALA A 2 38.46 59.57 54.93
CA ALA A 2 37.82 58.27 54.67
C ALA A 2 38.17 57.06 55.56
N ILE A 3 37.17 56.65 56.35
CA ILE A 3 36.95 55.27 56.79
C ILE A 3 36.39 54.52 55.58
N LEU A 4 37.11 53.51 55.07
CA LEU A 4 36.62 52.65 53.99
C LEU A 4 37.01 51.19 54.20
N HIS A 5 35.99 50.35 54.03
CA HIS A 5 35.98 48.92 53.76
C HIS A 5 36.02 47.94 54.94
N LYS A 6 34.86 47.77 55.55
CA LYS A 6 34.48 46.56 56.32
C LYS A 6 33.24 45.86 55.72
N ASP A 7 33.03 45.98 54.41
CA ASP A 7 31.76 45.60 53.75
C ASP A 7 31.91 44.58 52.59
N LEU A 8 33.14 44.14 52.29
CA LEU A 8 33.39 43.16 51.21
C LEU A 8 33.21 41.71 51.66
N PHE A 9 33.56 41.35 52.90
CA PHE A 9 33.55 39.94 53.33
C PHE A 9 32.14 39.36 53.52
N GLN A 10 31.17 40.14 54.02
CA GLN A 10 29.80 39.68 54.23
C GLN A 10 28.99 39.55 52.92
N ARG A 11 29.28 40.39 51.92
CA ARG A 11 28.63 40.32 50.60
C ARG A 11 29.09 39.10 49.79
N THR A 12 30.38 38.73 49.87
CA THR A 12 30.90 37.55 49.19
C THR A 12 30.34 36.26 49.77
N VAL A 13 30.23 36.14 51.10
CA VAL A 13 29.67 34.96 51.77
C VAL A 13 28.17 34.80 51.46
N LEU A 14 27.41 35.89 51.46
CA LEU A 14 25.98 35.86 51.11
C LEU A 14 25.76 35.53 49.63
N ALA A 15 26.60 36.03 48.73
CA ALA A 15 26.55 35.69 47.31
C ALA A 15 26.91 34.21 47.03
N SER A 16 27.86 33.64 47.78
CA SER A 16 28.18 32.21 47.69
C SER A 16 27.10 31.31 48.30
N LEU A 17 26.42 31.75 49.37
CA LEU A 17 25.31 30.99 49.98
C LEU A 17 24.07 31.01 49.07
N VAL A 18 23.75 32.17 48.48
CA VAL A 18 22.68 32.26 47.47
C VAL A 18 23.06 31.41 46.26
N GLY A 19 24.30 31.50 45.75
CA GLY A 19 24.79 30.63 44.67
C GLY A 19 24.70 29.13 44.97
N LEU A 20 24.94 28.71 46.23
CA LEU A 20 24.76 27.32 46.66
C LEU A 20 23.28 26.91 46.70
N CYS A 21 22.38 27.83 47.08
CA CYS A 21 20.93 27.58 47.15
C CYS A 21 20.20 27.69 45.80
N VAL A 22 20.81 28.28 44.75
CA VAL A 22 20.25 28.35 43.39
C VAL A 22 20.88 27.33 42.43
N ASN A 23 21.85 26.53 42.87
CA ASN A 23 22.35 25.41 42.07
C ASN A 23 21.28 24.33 41.97
N GLN A 24 20.85 24.04 40.74
CA GLN A 24 19.99 22.91 40.45
C GLN A 24 20.72 21.62 40.86
N SER A 25 20.08 20.79 41.67
CA SER A 25 20.59 19.47 42.04
C SER A 25 20.82 18.65 40.77
N VAL A 26 22.08 18.50 40.36
CA VAL A 26 22.46 17.47 39.38
C VAL A 26 22.48 16.16 40.14
N PHE A 27 21.41 15.36 40.00
CA PHE A 27 21.41 13.99 40.49
C PHE A 27 22.30 13.14 39.58
N ALA A 28 23.60 13.16 39.86
CA ALA A 28 24.50 12.09 39.47
C ALA A 28 24.33 10.95 40.49
N LEU A 29 24.08 9.74 39.98
CA LEU A 29 23.94 8.45 40.69
C LEU A 29 24.46 8.48 42.15
N GLN A 30 23.55 8.70 43.10
CA GLN A 30 23.83 8.50 44.52
C GLN A 30 23.76 6.99 44.80
N GLU A 31 24.82 6.43 45.37
CA GLU A 31 24.84 5.06 45.88
C GLU A 31 23.77 4.94 46.97
N ILE A 32 22.68 4.24 46.68
CA ILE A 32 21.73 3.80 47.69
C ILE A 32 22.33 2.55 48.34
N SER A 33 22.49 2.56 49.66
CA SER A 33 22.95 1.40 50.41
C SER A 33 21.94 0.25 50.31
N ASP A 34 22.41 -1.00 50.31
CA ASP A 34 21.55 -2.20 50.27
C ASP A 34 20.45 -2.19 51.36
N GLU A 35 20.72 -1.59 52.52
CA GLU A 35 19.75 -1.40 53.62
C GLU A 35 18.60 -0.44 53.25
N GLY A 36 18.85 0.55 52.38
CA GLY A 36 17.83 1.45 51.83
C GLY A 36 16.99 0.76 50.75
N LEU A 37 17.64 0.00 49.86
CA LEU A 37 17.00 -0.79 48.81
C LEU A 37 16.11 -1.93 49.37
N SER A 38 16.46 -2.49 50.53
CA SER A 38 15.65 -3.56 51.14
C SER A 38 14.37 -3.07 51.82
N GLN A 39 14.24 -1.75 52.06
CA GLN A 39 13.06 -1.16 52.71
C GLN A 39 12.05 -0.59 51.71
N THR A 40 12.42 -0.40 50.46
CA THR A 40 11.52 0.07 49.40
C THR A 40 10.99 -1.07 48.54
N THR A 41 9.80 -1.55 48.88
CA THR A 41 9.02 -2.43 48.01
C THR A 41 8.47 -1.65 46.82
N GLY A 42 8.93 -1.99 45.60
CA GLY A 42 8.34 -1.49 44.34
C GLY A 42 9.14 -0.41 43.58
N GLU A 43 10.46 -0.35 43.73
CA GLU A 43 11.30 0.54 42.91
C GLU A 43 11.47 0.01 41.48
N GLY A 44 11.37 0.92 40.51
CA GLY A 44 11.71 0.68 39.12
C GLY A 44 12.77 1.67 38.64
N ILE A 45 13.54 1.27 37.64
CA ILE A 45 14.48 2.14 36.94
C ILE A 45 13.71 2.92 35.88
N ALA A 46 13.71 4.24 36.00
CA ALA A 46 13.24 5.13 34.95
C ALA A 46 14.38 5.46 33.99
N LEU A 47 14.14 5.30 32.70
CA LEU A 47 15.07 5.61 31.62
C LEU A 47 14.46 6.69 30.73
N LEU A 48 15.19 7.77 30.48
CA LEU A 48 14.76 8.82 29.56
C LEU A 48 15.85 9.03 28.50
N PRO A 49 15.75 8.36 27.34
CA PRO A 49 16.68 8.57 26.26
C PRO A 49 16.50 9.97 25.66
N GLU A 50 17.57 10.77 25.65
CA GLU A 50 17.59 12.12 25.08
C GLU A 50 18.70 12.26 24.05
N ASN A 51 18.44 13.05 23.01
CA ASN A 51 19.33 13.26 21.87
C ASN A 51 19.91 11.95 21.30
N THR A 52 19.04 10.95 21.20
CA THR A 52 19.44 9.57 20.90
C THR A 52 19.06 9.14 19.49
N TYR A 53 19.86 8.24 18.93
CA TYR A 53 19.56 7.46 17.73
C TYR A 53 20.33 6.15 17.83
N MET A 54 19.87 5.14 17.11
CA MET A 54 20.50 3.84 17.09
C MET A 54 20.84 3.50 15.64
N ILE A 55 22.07 3.03 15.41
CA ILE A 55 22.51 2.57 14.09
C ILE A 55 23.29 1.27 14.32
N PHE A 56 22.91 0.24 13.59
CA PHE A 56 23.55 -1.05 13.65
C PHE A 56 24.61 -1.14 12.55
N GLN A 57 25.86 -0.92 12.95
CA GLN A 57 27.04 -0.95 12.09
C GLN A 57 28.00 -2.05 12.55
N GLY A 58 28.93 -2.43 11.68
CA GLY A 58 29.99 -3.38 12.03
C GLY A 58 30.90 -2.86 13.14
N GLU A 59 31.56 -3.78 13.83
CA GLU A 59 32.50 -3.45 14.91
C GLU A 59 33.61 -2.51 14.41
N LYS A 60 33.90 -1.48 15.20
CA LYS A 60 35.02 -0.56 15.00
C LYS A 60 35.59 -0.12 16.33
N ALA A 61 36.92 -0.03 16.43
CA ALA A 61 37.60 0.40 17.65
C ALA A 61 37.24 1.84 18.08
N THR A 62 36.89 2.72 17.13
CA THR A 62 36.42 4.08 17.42
C THR A 62 35.50 4.56 16.30
N THR A 63 34.29 4.99 16.66
CA THR A 63 33.29 5.53 15.73
C THR A 63 33.36 7.05 15.68
N THR A 64 33.52 7.63 14.49
CA THR A 64 33.48 9.07 14.23
C THR A 64 32.12 9.48 13.69
N GLN A 65 31.82 10.78 13.68
CA GLN A 65 30.57 11.29 13.10
C GLN A 65 30.45 10.93 11.60
N ALA A 66 31.54 10.97 10.84
CA ALA A 66 31.53 10.60 9.42
C ALA A 66 31.20 9.12 9.20
N ASP A 67 31.60 8.24 10.13
CA ASP A 67 31.29 6.81 10.07
C ASP A 67 29.78 6.55 10.16
N LEU A 68 29.07 7.35 10.96
CA LEU A 68 27.62 7.25 11.11
C LEU A 68 26.89 7.51 9.79
N PHE A 69 27.45 8.31 8.87
CA PHE A 69 26.87 8.53 7.54
C PHE A 69 27.37 7.53 6.50
N ASN A 70 28.45 6.82 6.79
CA ASN A 70 29.05 5.90 5.83
C ASN A 70 28.25 4.60 5.74
N ARG A 71 27.49 4.43 4.64
CA ARG A 71 26.72 3.22 4.33
C ARG A 71 27.59 1.99 4.08
N GLN A 72 28.91 2.13 3.87
CA GLN A 72 29.84 1.01 3.75
C GLN A 72 30.06 0.29 5.08
N LEU A 73 29.69 0.91 6.19
CA LEU A 73 29.82 0.35 7.54
C LEU A 73 28.53 -0.32 8.02
N ASP A 74 27.50 -0.45 7.17
CA ASP A 74 26.26 -1.20 7.44
C ASP A 74 26.48 -2.72 7.38
N THR A 75 27.63 -3.17 7.86
CA THR A 75 28.05 -4.57 7.92
C THR A 75 27.66 -5.24 9.24
N GLY A 76 27.03 -4.52 10.17
CA GLY A 76 26.40 -5.11 11.35
C GLY A 76 25.11 -5.83 10.95
N TYR A 77 25.00 -7.11 11.31
CA TYR A 77 23.86 -7.94 10.90
C TYR A 77 23.38 -8.89 12.00
N ILE A 78 22.12 -9.26 11.90
CA ILE A 78 21.51 -10.39 12.60
C ILE A 78 21.37 -11.51 11.57
N ASN A 79 22.00 -12.65 11.84
CA ASN A 79 21.89 -13.85 10.99
C ASN A 79 20.88 -14.83 11.59
N TYR A 80 19.84 -15.14 10.83
CA TYR A 80 18.87 -16.20 11.13
C TYR A 80 19.27 -17.45 10.35
N LEU A 81 20.12 -18.27 10.98
CA LEU A 81 20.64 -19.50 10.40
C LEU A 81 19.80 -20.71 10.81
N PRO A 82 19.12 -21.41 9.86
CA PRO A 82 18.42 -22.66 10.17
C PRO A 82 19.39 -23.82 10.44
N ILE A 83 19.26 -24.40 11.62
CA ILE A 83 19.99 -25.59 12.06
C ILE A 83 19.16 -26.87 11.85
N GLY A 84 19.82 -28.04 11.82
CA GLY A 84 19.17 -29.35 11.65
C GLY A 84 19.04 -29.84 10.20
N PRO A 85 18.85 -31.14 9.93
CA PRO A 85 18.73 -31.68 8.56
C PRO A 85 17.45 -31.23 7.87
N LEU A 86 17.41 -31.27 6.53
CA LEU A 86 16.15 -31.11 5.79
C LEU A 86 15.24 -32.32 6.07
N SER A 87 13.94 -32.06 6.25
CA SER A 87 12.96 -33.14 6.40
C SER A 87 12.77 -33.91 5.09
N LEU A 88 12.33 -35.16 5.18
CA LEU A 88 12.00 -35.97 4.00
C LEU A 88 10.96 -35.25 3.13
N THR A 89 9.91 -34.70 3.74
CA THR A 89 8.86 -33.93 3.03
C THR A 89 9.40 -32.72 2.28
N ALA A 90 10.41 -32.03 2.82
CA ALA A 90 10.99 -30.88 2.14
C ALA A 90 11.89 -31.30 0.98
N ALA A 91 12.51 -32.48 1.05
CA ALA A 91 13.49 -32.94 0.08
C ALA A 91 12.94 -33.86 -1.02
N ASP A 92 11.87 -34.61 -0.73
CA ASP A 92 11.12 -35.43 -1.68
C ASP A 92 10.10 -34.54 -2.42
N THR A 93 10.61 -33.79 -3.39
CA THR A 93 9.84 -32.83 -4.18
C THR A 93 8.90 -33.47 -5.19
N ASN A 94 9.17 -34.72 -5.58
CA ASN A 94 8.31 -35.49 -6.49
C ASN A 94 7.25 -36.33 -5.74
N ASN A 95 7.31 -36.36 -4.40
CA ASN A 95 6.42 -37.07 -3.48
C ASN A 95 6.37 -38.59 -3.70
N ASN A 96 7.50 -39.23 -4.03
CA ASN A 96 7.58 -40.67 -4.24
C ASN A 96 7.98 -41.48 -2.98
N GLY A 97 8.19 -40.80 -1.85
CA GLY A 97 8.60 -41.37 -0.57
C GLY A 97 10.11 -41.61 -0.44
N SER A 98 10.92 -41.15 -1.39
CA SER A 98 12.37 -41.29 -1.43
C SER A 98 13.02 -39.99 -1.91
N ILE A 99 14.30 -39.80 -1.59
CA ILE A 99 15.08 -38.66 -2.09
C ILE A 99 16.03 -39.20 -3.15
N ASP A 100 15.79 -38.87 -4.41
CA ASP A 100 16.53 -39.41 -5.55
C ASP A 100 16.86 -38.35 -6.62
N SER A 101 17.40 -38.78 -7.76
CA SER A 101 17.78 -37.87 -8.85
C SER A 101 16.58 -37.24 -9.58
N GLY A 102 15.38 -37.76 -9.37
CA GLY A 102 14.12 -37.18 -9.84
C GLY A 102 13.65 -36.01 -8.98
N ASP A 103 14.28 -35.75 -7.84
CA ASP A 103 14.00 -34.60 -7.01
C ASP A 103 14.72 -33.32 -7.45
N ARG A 104 14.11 -32.20 -7.09
CA ARG A 104 14.68 -30.86 -7.27
C ARG A 104 15.55 -30.53 -6.06
N ALA A 105 16.62 -29.78 -6.30
CA ALA A 105 17.49 -29.30 -5.25
C ALA A 105 16.74 -28.34 -4.30
N VAL A 106 16.53 -28.77 -3.05
CA VAL A 106 15.96 -27.95 -1.97
C VAL A 106 17.05 -27.59 -0.97
N GLY A 107 17.13 -26.31 -0.64
CA GLY A 107 18.15 -25.73 0.23
C GLY A 107 17.53 -25.11 1.47
N LYS A 108 18.37 -24.61 2.36
CA LYS A 108 17.92 -23.92 3.56
C LYS A 108 17.90 -22.41 3.34
N ALA A 109 16.94 -21.70 3.92
CA ALA A 109 16.91 -20.25 3.86
C ALA A 109 17.90 -19.65 4.87
N ASP A 110 18.89 -18.90 4.41
CA ASP A 110 19.85 -18.18 5.25
C ASP A 110 19.54 -16.69 5.18
N LEU A 111 19.11 -16.07 6.28
CA LEU A 111 18.56 -14.72 6.29
C LEU A 111 19.43 -13.76 7.09
N PHE A 112 19.84 -12.68 6.44
CA PHE A 112 20.63 -11.60 7.01
C PHE A 112 19.77 -10.35 7.12
N LEU A 113 19.65 -9.78 8.31
CA LEU A 113 19.03 -8.48 8.56
C LEU A 113 20.13 -7.48 8.95
N TYR A 114 20.29 -6.41 8.20
CA TYR A 114 21.37 -5.43 8.34
C TYR A 114 20.88 -4.00 8.08
N GLY A 115 21.75 -3.01 8.29
CA GLY A 115 21.42 -1.61 8.09
C GLY A 115 20.29 -1.11 9.01
N LEU A 116 20.07 -1.79 10.14
CA LEU A 116 19.06 -1.45 11.13
C LEU A 116 19.38 -0.09 11.74
N ALA A 117 18.42 0.84 11.73
CA ALA A 117 18.58 2.11 12.41
C ALA A 117 17.26 2.71 12.88
N ILE A 118 17.31 3.42 14.01
CA ILE A 118 16.18 4.14 14.60
C ILE A 118 16.59 5.57 14.91
N SER A 119 15.74 6.53 14.54
CA SER A 119 15.97 7.98 14.71
C SER A 119 14.64 8.73 14.66
N ALA A 120 14.64 10.05 14.83
CA ALA A 120 13.45 10.85 14.58
C ALA A 120 13.24 11.06 13.06
N SER A 121 12.03 10.81 12.58
CA SER A 121 11.65 11.07 11.19
C SER A 121 11.63 12.58 10.90
N ASN A 122 11.93 12.95 9.66
CA ASN A 122 11.85 14.33 9.20
C ASN A 122 10.84 14.44 8.03
N PRO A 123 9.66 15.07 8.24
CA PRO A 123 8.64 15.26 7.20
C PRO A 123 9.17 15.96 5.94
N ASN A 124 10.11 16.89 6.07
CA ASN A 124 10.69 17.60 4.91
C ASN A 124 11.53 16.68 4.00
N ARG A 125 11.85 15.47 4.47
CA ARG A 125 12.66 14.47 3.76
C ARG A 125 11.94 13.14 3.59
N ALA A 126 10.64 13.10 3.88
CA ALA A 126 9.81 11.90 3.81
C ALA A 126 9.80 11.22 2.43
N ASN A 127 10.02 11.99 1.35
CA ASN A 127 10.12 11.48 -0.03
C ASN A 127 11.46 10.80 -0.35
N ASN A 128 12.45 10.84 0.54
CA ASN A 128 13.71 10.13 0.34
C ASN A 128 13.61 8.69 0.85
N HIS A 129 13.17 7.81 -0.05
CA HIS A 129 12.88 6.41 0.28
C HIS A 129 14.10 5.50 0.45
N ASN A 130 15.33 6.03 0.40
CA ASN A 130 16.57 5.27 0.63
C ASN A 130 17.34 5.71 1.88
N GLU A 131 16.80 6.66 2.61
CA GLU A 131 17.46 7.25 3.77
C GLU A 131 17.28 6.33 5.00
N ARG A 132 18.38 5.74 5.48
CA ARG A 132 18.41 4.76 6.59
C ARG A 132 17.94 5.33 7.92
N VAL A 133 18.30 6.58 8.19
CA VAL A 133 17.98 7.36 9.39
C VAL A 133 17.27 8.64 8.98
N GLY A 134 16.54 9.30 9.87
CA GLY A 134 16.07 10.65 9.61
C GLY A 134 17.25 11.61 9.63
N LEU A 135 17.34 12.49 8.65
CA LEU A 135 18.35 13.54 8.62
C LEU A 135 17.72 14.92 8.85
N SER A 136 18.54 15.87 9.27
CA SER A 136 18.19 17.31 9.29
C SER A 136 17.77 17.78 7.89
N ASN A 137 17.09 18.94 7.81
CA ASN A 137 16.58 19.45 6.54
C ASN A 137 17.66 19.61 5.46
N ASP A 138 18.85 20.06 5.85
CA ASP A 138 20.03 20.19 4.99
C ASP A 138 20.73 18.86 4.68
N GLY A 139 20.38 17.78 5.37
CA GLY A 139 20.94 16.44 5.18
C GLY A 139 22.32 16.22 5.81
N ASN A 140 22.81 17.16 6.62
CA ASN A 140 24.19 17.13 7.15
C ASN A 140 24.31 16.54 8.56
N SER A 141 23.21 16.37 9.29
CA SER A 141 23.20 15.76 10.63
C SER A 141 22.08 14.71 10.75
N ILE A 142 22.28 13.71 11.61
CA ILE A 142 21.20 12.77 11.96
C ILE A 142 20.17 13.52 12.80
N ASN A 143 18.90 13.34 12.46
CA ASN A 143 17.78 13.85 13.23
C ASN A 143 17.59 12.95 14.46
N ALA A 144 18.28 13.29 15.54
CA ALA A 144 18.19 12.58 16.80
C ALA A 144 16.78 12.70 17.40
N ILE A 145 16.36 11.66 18.14
CA ILE A 145 15.17 11.73 18.99
C ILE A 145 15.54 12.66 20.15
N ARG A 146 14.96 13.85 20.18
CA ARG A 146 15.31 14.84 21.22
C ARG A 146 15.00 14.30 22.61
N SER A 147 13.84 13.68 22.79
CA SER A 147 13.48 12.93 24.00
C SER A 147 12.50 11.82 23.67
N TRP A 148 12.73 10.62 24.19
CA TRP A 148 11.81 9.49 24.07
C TRP A 148 10.98 9.32 25.35
N GLY A 149 10.00 10.21 25.50
CA GLY A 149 9.16 10.32 26.69
C GLY A 149 9.33 11.69 27.35
N THR A 150 8.96 11.77 28.63
CA THR A 150 9.22 12.95 29.49
C THR A 150 9.63 12.48 30.88
N ALA A 151 10.06 13.40 31.75
CA ALA A 151 10.37 13.05 33.15
C ALA A 151 9.16 12.46 33.90
N SER A 152 7.93 12.86 33.54
CA SER A 152 6.69 12.31 34.13
C SER A 152 6.13 11.09 33.39
N ASN A 153 6.69 10.77 32.21
CA ASN A 153 6.31 9.63 31.39
C ASN A 153 7.55 9.02 30.71
N PRO A 154 8.50 8.46 31.49
CA PRO A 154 9.74 7.87 30.96
C PRO A 154 9.52 6.42 30.51
N TRP A 155 10.58 5.79 29.99
CA TRP A 155 10.65 4.33 29.98
C TRP A 155 10.81 3.81 31.40
N ILE A 156 10.21 2.67 31.71
CA ILE A 156 10.25 2.09 33.05
C ILE A 156 10.63 0.61 32.97
N LEU A 157 11.65 0.22 33.73
CA LEU A 157 11.95 -1.16 34.06
C LEU A 157 11.60 -1.37 35.54
N LYS A 158 10.56 -2.13 35.86
CA LYS A 158 10.08 -2.27 37.24
C LYS A 158 9.76 -3.71 37.61
N VAL A 159 9.76 -3.98 38.91
CA VAL A 159 9.17 -5.18 39.49
C VAL A 159 7.94 -4.76 40.29
N GLN A 160 6.81 -5.43 40.05
CA GLN A 160 5.56 -5.14 40.73
C GLN A 160 4.80 -6.44 41.02
N THR A 161 4.05 -6.47 42.12
CA THR A 161 3.13 -7.56 42.45
C THR A 161 1.70 -7.11 42.18
N GLU A 162 0.98 -7.86 41.34
CA GLU A 162 -0.46 -7.69 41.14
C GLU A 162 -1.23 -8.60 42.10
N PRO A 163 -2.01 -8.05 43.04
CA PRO A 163 -2.85 -8.85 43.91
C PRO A 163 -4.14 -9.29 43.21
N ASN A 164 -4.83 -10.26 43.79
CA ASN A 164 -6.17 -10.70 43.37
C ASN A 164 -6.26 -11.18 41.90
N VAL A 165 -5.18 -11.70 41.33
CA VAL A 165 -5.21 -12.29 39.98
C VAL A 165 -5.94 -13.63 40.04
N PRO A 166 -6.98 -13.88 39.22
CA PRO A 166 -7.68 -15.17 39.22
C PRO A 166 -6.73 -16.34 38.93
N THR A 167 -6.84 -17.41 39.72
CA THR A 167 -6.10 -18.67 39.46
C THR A 167 -6.70 -19.41 38.26
N PHE A 168 -5.96 -20.38 37.72
CA PHE A 168 -6.41 -21.23 36.61
C PHE A 168 -7.44 -22.30 37.01
N THR A 169 -7.85 -22.36 38.28
CA THR A 169 -8.86 -23.32 38.76
C THR A 169 -10.18 -23.07 38.03
N PRO A 170 -10.69 -24.01 37.22
CA PRO A 170 -11.93 -23.81 36.47
C PRO A 170 -13.14 -23.77 37.40
N ASP A 171 -14.24 -23.17 36.92
CA ASP A 171 -15.54 -23.29 37.59
C ASP A 171 -15.97 -24.76 37.58
N GLY A 172 -16.55 -25.20 38.70
CA GLY A 172 -17.15 -26.52 38.86
C GLY A 172 -18.67 -26.46 38.71
N GLY A 173 -19.38 -27.09 39.65
CA GLY A 173 -20.84 -26.88 39.80
C GLY A 173 -21.21 -25.51 40.39
N SER A 174 -20.23 -24.74 40.85
CA SER A 174 -20.36 -23.39 41.41
C SER A 174 -19.19 -22.52 40.94
N LEU A 175 -19.38 -21.20 40.99
CA LEU A 175 -18.36 -20.20 40.63
C LEU A 175 -17.13 -20.32 41.54
N ASN A 176 -15.95 -20.34 40.93
CA ASN A 176 -14.68 -20.30 41.63
C ASN A 176 -14.19 -18.85 41.76
N THR A 177 -13.88 -18.42 42.98
CA THR A 177 -13.40 -17.07 43.29
C THR A 177 -11.93 -17.04 43.71
N ASP A 178 -11.19 -18.13 43.47
CA ASP A 178 -9.80 -18.23 43.91
C ASP A 178 -8.94 -17.23 43.15
N THR A 179 -8.14 -16.50 43.90
CA THR A 179 -7.17 -15.52 43.42
C THR A 179 -5.80 -15.76 44.06
N GLY A 180 -4.76 -15.26 43.41
CA GLY A 180 -3.40 -15.24 43.91
C GLY A 180 -2.71 -13.91 43.61
N GLU A 181 -1.42 -13.85 43.90
CA GLU A 181 -0.59 -12.68 43.62
C GLU A 181 0.45 -13.05 42.56
N ILE A 182 0.64 -12.20 41.56
CA ILE A 182 1.67 -12.39 40.53
C ILE A 182 2.68 -11.27 40.63
N THR A 183 3.92 -11.60 40.96
CA THR A 183 5.06 -10.70 40.80
C THR A 183 5.61 -10.80 39.39
N TYR A 184 5.78 -9.66 38.72
CA TYR A 184 6.31 -9.58 37.36
C TYR A 184 7.44 -8.56 37.23
N LEU A 185 8.38 -8.87 36.35
CA LEU A 185 9.33 -7.90 35.79
C LEU A 185 8.72 -7.28 34.53
N ALA A 186 8.65 -5.96 34.45
CA ALA A 186 8.07 -5.23 33.34
C ALA A 186 9.06 -4.25 32.70
N LEU A 187 9.10 -4.25 31.36
CA LEU A 187 9.66 -3.15 30.56
C LEU A 187 8.50 -2.41 29.89
N GLU A 188 8.37 -1.12 30.19
CA GLU A 188 7.29 -0.26 29.72
C GLU A 188 7.88 0.92 28.94
N ALA A 189 7.39 1.12 27.72
CA ALA A 189 7.61 2.36 26.99
C ALA A 189 6.76 3.49 27.60
N PRO A 190 7.10 4.78 27.36
CA PRO A 190 6.25 5.90 27.73
C PRO A 190 4.80 5.66 27.32
N LEU A 191 3.84 5.94 28.21
CA LEU A 191 2.42 5.78 27.93
C LEU A 191 2.01 6.67 26.75
N TYR A 192 1.02 6.21 25.98
CA TYR A 192 0.53 6.95 24.82
C TYR A 192 -0.41 8.07 25.28
N GLU A 193 -0.08 9.33 24.96
CA GLU A 193 -0.84 10.50 25.39
C GLU A 193 -2.18 10.63 24.66
N VAL A 194 -3.20 11.05 25.41
CA VAL A 194 -4.52 11.39 24.87
C VAL A 194 -4.59 12.91 24.65
N GLY A 195 -5.08 13.33 23.48
CA GLY A 195 -5.23 14.74 23.14
C GLY A 195 -3.91 15.39 22.73
N THR A 196 -3.64 16.59 23.26
CA THR A 196 -2.44 17.37 22.89
C THR A 196 -1.18 16.74 23.48
N ARG A 197 -0.30 16.27 22.59
CA ARG A 197 0.99 15.66 22.95
C ARG A 197 1.92 16.65 23.64
N ASP A 198 2.76 16.17 24.54
CA ASP A 198 3.86 16.96 25.06
C ASP A 198 4.81 17.37 23.94
N SER A 199 5.10 18.66 23.83
CA SER A 199 6.12 19.15 22.92
C SER A 199 7.49 18.54 23.23
N VAL A 200 7.79 18.18 24.48
CA VAL A 200 9.09 17.61 24.86
C VAL A 200 9.26 16.20 24.33
N GLY A 201 8.23 15.35 24.39
CA GLY A 201 8.28 13.95 23.95
C GLY A 201 7.70 13.70 22.56
N SER A 202 7.39 14.74 21.79
CA SER A 202 6.65 14.61 20.51
C SER A 202 7.39 13.81 19.44
N ASP A 203 8.72 13.82 19.43
CA ASP A 203 9.55 13.05 18.49
C ASP A 203 9.32 11.54 18.60
N ALA A 204 9.00 11.04 19.81
CA ALA A 204 8.68 9.64 20.07
C ALA A 204 7.42 9.14 19.34
N TYR A 205 6.63 10.05 18.78
CA TYR A 205 5.47 9.74 17.95
C TYR A 205 5.75 9.84 16.44
N ASN A 206 6.98 10.15 16.07
CA ASN A 206 7.40 10.36 14.69
C ASN A 206 8.79 9.75 14.46
N LEU A 207 8.94 8.46 14.79
CA LEU A 207 10.19 7.72 14.63
C LEU A 207 10.38 7.24 13.19
N LYS A 208 11.63 7.01 12.82
CA LYS A 208 12.04 6.41 11.55
C LYS A 208 12.82 5.13 11.79
N LEU A 209 12.45 4.07 11.07
CA LEU A 209 13.13 2.79 11.03
C LEU A 209 13.66 2.54 9.62
N GLY A 210 14.95 2.27 9.52
CA GLY A 210 15.55 1.71 8.31
C GLY A 210 15.99 0.28 8.55
N LEU A 211 15.76 -0.59 7.56
CA LEU A 211 16.21 -1.98 7.58
C LEU A 211 16.46 -2.50 6.16
N TRP A 212 17.43 -3.40 6.03
CA TRP A 212 17.73 -4.14 4.81
C TRP A 212 17.82 -5.62 5.15
N ALA A 213 17.38 -6.48 4.26
CA ALA A 213 17.46 -7.91 4.46
C ALA A 213 17.84 -8.65 3.17
N ASP A 214 18.64 -9.69 3.31
CA ASP A 214 18.99 -10.64 2.25
C ASP A 214 18.65 -12.05 2.70
N ALA A 215 17.83 -12.76 1.94
CA ALA A 215 17.56 -14.18 2.11
C ALA A 215 18.23 -14.95 0.98
N PHE A 216 19.11 -15.89 1.32
CA PHE A 216 19.79 -16.77 0.38
C PHE A 216 19.30 -18.20 0.50
N VAL A 217 19.36 -18.94 -0.61
CA VAL A 217 19.26 -20.41 -0.56
C VAL A 217 20.65 -20.99 -0.34
N ARG A 218 20.83 -21.63 0.80
CA ARG A 218 22.08 -22.26 1.22
C ARG A 218 22.12 -23.75 0.89
N ASN A 219 23.28 -24.21 0.44
CA ASN A 219 23.58 -25.62 0.27
C ASN A 219 23.63 -26.32 1.64
N PRO A 220 22.77 -27.34 1.88
CA PRO A 220 22.73 -28.04 3.15
C PRO A 220 24.00 -28.84 3.50
N ASN A 221 24.85 -29.16 2.51
CA ASN A 221 26.13 -29.86 2.69
C ASN A 221 27.31 -28.91 2.90
N LYS A 222 27.08 -27.60 2.93
CA LYS A 222 28.13 -26.61 3.15
C LYS A 222 28.06 -26.04 4.55
N ALA A 223 29.24 -25.96 5.18
CA ALA A 223 29.42 -25.29 6.47
C ALA A 223 29.20 -23.78 6.32
N ASP A 224 28.92 -23.13 7.45
CA ASP A 224 28.68 -21.68 7.45
C ASP A 224 29.96 -20.93 7.13
N GLY A 225 29.85 -19.91 6.27
CA GLY A 225 30.99 -19.12 5.80
C GLY A 225 31.81 -19.77 4.67
N ALA A 226 31.42 -20.96 4.16
CA ALA A 226 32.08 -21.53 2.99
C ALA A 226 31.84 -20.64 1.75
N ALA A 227 32.88 -20.44 0.93
CA ALA A 227 32.84 -19.52 -0.21
C ALA A 227 31.75 -19.87 -1.25
N ASP A 228 31.35 -21.14 -1.34
CA ASP A 228 30.34 -21.65 -2.27
C ASP A 228 29.02 -22.04 -1.59
N GLN A 229 28.78 -21.61 -0.34
CA GLN A 229 27.60 -22.01 0.43
C GLN A 229 26.27 -21.60 -0.22
N PHE A 230 26.25 -20.55 -1.04
CA PHE A 230 25.05 -20.06 -1.74
C PHE A 230 24.99 -20.46 -3.21
N HIS A 231 25.98 -21.21 -3.71
CA HIS A 231 26.01 -21.70 -5.10
C HIS A 231 25.11 -22.93 -5.26
N TYR A 232 23.91 -22.94 -4.68
CA TYR A 232 23.09 -24.14 -4.58
C TYR A 232 21.96 -24.21 -5.61
N GLY A 233 21.81 -25.39 -6.22
CA GLY A 233 20.62 -25.79 -6.98
C GLY A 233 20.66 -25.58 -8.49
N ASN A 234 20.22 -26.61 -9.22
CA ASN A 234 19.92 -26.70 -10.65
C ASN A 234 18.52 -27.37 -10.81
N ASN A 235 18.10 -27.77 -12.02
CA ASN A 235 16.79 -28.43 -12.23
C ASN A 235 16.75 -29.94 -11.86
N GLN A 236 17.83 -30.53 -11.34
CA GLN A 236 17.98 -31.99 -11.11
C GLN A 236 19.02 -32.26 -9.99
N GLY A 237 18.62 -32.78 -8.82
CA GLY A 237 19.67 -33.22 -7.89
C GLY A 237 19.25 -33.69 -6.51
N LEU A 238 20.05 -34.63 -5.99
CA LEU A 238 20.06 -35.06 -4.60
C LEU A 238 20.47 -33.91 -3.66
N ILE A 239 19.99 -33.94 -2.42
CA ILE A 239 20.23 -32.93 -1.38
C ILE A 239 21.72 -32.53 -1.31
N GLY A 240 21.97 -31.23 -1.46
CA GLY A 240 23.28 -30.61 -1.23
C GLY A 240 24.35 -30.90 -2.29
N THR A 241 24.05 -31.68 -3.33
CA THR A 241 25.02 -32.07 -4.37
C THR A 241 25.07 -31.11 -5.55
N SER A 242 23.97 -30.41 -5.84
CA SER A 242 23.89 -29.48 -6.95
C SER A 242 24.66 -28.19 -6.68
N VAL A 243 25.47 -27.74 -7.65
CA VAL A 243 26.19 -26.46 -7.59
C VAL A 243 25.93 -25.61 -8.85
N ASP A 244 25.55 -24.35 -8.65
CA ASP A 244 25.43 -23.32 -9.72
C ASP A 244 25.83 -21.94 -9.16
N ALA A 245 26.98 -21.44 -9.60
CA ALA A 245 27.54 -20.16 -9.17
C ALA A 245 26.86 -18.94 -9.83
N ASN A 246 26.13 -19.14 -10.92
CA ASN A 246 25.49 -18.05 -11.67
C ASN A 246 24.04 -17.81 -11.24
N ARG A 247 23.47 -18.72 -10.44
CA ARG A 247 22.06 -18.65 -10.05
C ARG A 247 21.78 -17.48 -9.11
N ALA A 248 20.71 -16.74 -9.41
CA ALA A 248 20.17 -15.71 -8.54
C ALA A 248 19.31 -16.34 -7.43
N ASN A 249 19.95 -16.73 -6.32
CA ASN A 249 19.30 -17.39 -5.18
C ASN A 249 18.97 -16.43 -4.02
N ARG A 250 18.95 -15.13 -4.29
CA ARG A 250 18.77 -14.10 -3.29
C ARG A 250 17.42 -13.42 -3.45
N LEU A 251 16.66 -13.34 -2.37
CA LEU A 251 15.65 -12.31 -2.21
C LEU A 251 16.26 -11.19 -1.37
N ARG A 252 16.18 -9.97 -1.86
CA ARG A 252 16.70 -8.79 -1.16
C ARG A 252 15.57 -7.79 -0.96
N LEU A 253 15.55 -7.19 0.23
CA LEU A 253 14.50 -6.30 0.69
C LEU A 253 15.09 -5.07 1.38
N GLN A 254 14.45 -3.93 1.14
CA GLN A 254 14.58 -2.72 1.96
C GLN A 254 13.23 -2.43 2.64
N GLY A 255 13.29 -2.14 3.93
CA GLY A 255 12.18 -1.59 4.70
C GLY A 255 12.51 -0.18 5.20
N ILE A 256 11.65 0.78 4.91
CA ILE A 256 11.72 2.14 5.47
C ILE A 256 10.37 2.47 6.07
N TRP A 257 10.33 2.72 7.38
CA TRP A 257 9.13 3.17 8.07
C TRP A 257 9.34 4.58 8.59
N ASN A 258 8.63 5.55 8.02
CA ASN A 258 8.57 6.91 8.54
C ASN A 258 7.35 7.08 9.44
N GLY A 259 7.53 7.82 10.53
CA GLY A 259 6.45 8.40 11.33
C GLY A 259 5.67 7.41 12.19
N PHE A 260 6.34 6.44 12.82
CA PHE A 260 5.72 5.52 13.77
C PHE A 260 6.09 5.82 15.23
N SER A 261 5.41 5.18 16.17
CA SER A 261 5.64 5.28 17.61
C SER A 261 5.59 3.92 18.28
N LEU A 262 6.38 3.75 19.34
CA LEU A 262 6.31 2.61 20.25
C LEU A 262 5.60 2.92 21.58
N ASN A 263 5.16 4.17 21.79
CA ASN A 263 4.59 4.60 23.05
C ASN A 263 3.31 3.80 23.38
N GLY A 264 3.16 3.45 24.65
CA GLY A 264 2.13 2.58 25.19
C GLY A 264 2.42 1.07 25.04
N SER A 265 3.59 0.70 24.52
CA SER A 265 4.02 -0.70 24.50
C SER A 265 4.56 -1.16 25.85
N HIS A 266 4.37 -2.44 26.18
CA HIS A 266 5.01 -3.05 27.34
C HIS A 266 5.16 -4.56 27.21
N LEU A 267 6.09 -5.11 27.98
CA LEU A 267 6.30 -6.54 28.16
C LEU A 267 6.41 -6.84 29.66
N LYS A 268 5.70 -7.86 30.12
CA LYS A 268 5.77 -8.42 31.48
C LYS A 268 6.23 -9.87 31.41
N ILE A 269 7.10 -10.25 32.33
CA ILE A 269 7.60 -11.61 32.52
C ILE A 269 7.34 -12.01 33.97
N PHE A 270 6.77 -13.18 34.20
CA PHE A 270 6.34 -13.64 35.51
C PHE A 270 6.27 -15.15 35.60
N GLN A 271 6.11 -15.66 36.82
CA GLN A 271 5.71 -17.04 37.04
C GLN A 271 4.18 -17.14 37.06
N THR A 272 3.62 -18.08 36.31
CA THR A 272 2.18 -18.31 36.24
C THR A 272 1.63 -18.94 37.53
N LEU A 273 0.38 -18.63 37.88
CA LEU A 273 -0.29 -19.19 39.06
C LEU A 273 -0.61 -20.69 38.90
N ASP A 274 -0.97 -21.33 40.01
CA ASP A 274 -1.53 -22.66 40.06
C ASP A 274 -3.01 -22.71 39.60
N GLY A 275 -3.57 -23.93 39.57
CA GLY A 275 -5.00 -24.19 39.39
C GLY A 275 -5.34 -24.89 38.07
N ALA A 276 -4.41 -24.98 37.12
CA ALA A 276 -4.63 -25.75 35.91
C ALA A 276 -4.59 -27.25 36.23
N GLY A 277 -5.59 -27.99 35.77
CA GLY A 277 -5.67 -29.44 35.91
C GLY A 277 -6.03 -30.10 34.59
N SER A 278 -6.03 -31.44 34.53
CA SER A 278 -6.41 -32.19 33.32
C SER A 278 -7.90 -32.15 32.98
N THR A 279 -8.71 -31.44 33.78
CA THR A 279 -10.16 -31.27 33.61
C THR A 279 -10.45 -29.87 33.06
N GLY A 280 -11.45 -29.74 32.18
CA GLY A 280 -11.80 -28.42 31.60
C GLY A 280 -10.88 -27.95 30.46
N GLY A 281 -9.95 -28.80 30.02
CA GLY A 281 -9.11 -28.56 28.83
C GLY A 281 -7.98 -27.54 29.03
N LEU A 282 -7.56 -27.33 30.29
CA LEU A 282 -6.30 -26.68 30.64
C LEU A 282 -5.20 -27.74 30.79
N SER A 283 -3.94 -27.35 30.60
CA SER A 283 -2.81 -28.25 30.84
C SER A 283 -2.22 -27.96 32.22
N PRO A 284 -1.95 -28.98 33.07
CA PRO A 284 -1.18 -28.78 34.30
C PRO A 284 0.19 -28.13 34.08
N PHE A 285 0.71 -28.21 32.85
CA PHE A 285 1.93 -27.51 32.41
C PHE A 285 1.85 -25.99 32.63
N TYR A 286 0.66 -25.41 32.69
CA TYR A 286 0.49 -23.97 32.90
C TYR A 286 0.83 -23.52 34.32
N ASN A 287 0.92 -24.44 35.28
CA ASN A 287 1.18 -24.12 36.67
C ASN A 287 2.67 -23.86 36.89
N ASN A 288 3.01 -22.76 37.56
CA ASN A 288 4.39 -22.44 37.97
C ASN A 288 5.41 -22.42 36.82
N THR A 289 4.96 -22.00 35.63
CA THR A 289 5.77 -21.91 34.42
C THR A 289 6.14 -20.46 34.13
N LEU A 290 7.18 -20.26 33.32
CA LEU A 290 7.55 -18.94 32.80
C LEU A 290 6.43 -18.40 31.89
N GLY A 291 5.75 -17.36 32.36
CA GLY A 291 4.71 -16.62 31.67
C GLY A 291 5.19 -15.27 31.17
N MET A 292 4.61 -14.83 30.06
CA MET A 292 4.81 -13.52 29.46
C MET A 292 3.45 -12.92 29.10
N SER A 293 3.34 -11.61 29.19
CA SER A 293 2.21 -10.86 28.61
C SER A 293 2.68 -9.51 28.11
N GLY A 294 2.10 -8.99 27.05
CA GLY A 294 2.47 -7.66 26.58
C GLY A 294 1.50 -7.05 25.59
N VAL A 295 1.60 -5.74 25.46
CA VAL A 295 0.95 -4.98 24.41
C VAL A 295 2.05 -4.35 23.57
N PHE A 296 2.08 -4.68 22.28
CA PHE A 296 3.05 -4.16 21.32
C PHE A 296 2.35 -3.19 20.39
N ARG A 297 2.79 -1.93 20.40
CA ARG A 297 2.16 -0.85 19.66
C ARG A 297 3.17 -0.27 18.69
N PHE A 298 2.82 -0.29 17.41
CA PHE A 298 3.56 0.32 16.33
C PHE A 298 2.60 1.24 15.58
N ASN A 299 2.50 2.49 16.04
CA ASN A 299 1.44 3.39 15.62
C ASN A 299 1.98 4.57 14.80
N SER A 300 1.49 4.73 13.59
CA SER A 300 1.74 5.91 12.76
C SER A 300 0.80 7.09 13.09
N GLY A 301 -0.19 6.88 13.95
CA GLY A 301 -1.09 7.91 14.47
C GLY A 301 -2.45 7.96 13.78
N ASP A 302 -3.22 9.01 14.06
CA ASP A 302 -4.57 9.20 13.54
C ASP A 302 -4.55 9.35 12.00
N GLY A 303 -5.43 8.60 11.32
CA GLY A 303 -5.57 8.57 9.86
C GLY A 303 -6.86 9.18 9.32
N ALA A 304 -7.71 9.75 10.18
CA ALA A 304 -9.03 10.24 9.78
C ALA A 304 -8.96 11.29 8.65
N ASP A 305 -7.90 12.11 8.65
CA ASP A 305 -7.69 13.19 7.68
C ASP A 305 -6.70 12.84 6.55
N LEU A 306 -6.20 11.61 6.50
CA LEU A 306 -5.35 11.15 5.40
C LEU A 306 -6.21 10.82 4.16
N LYS A 307 -6.91 11.81 3.61
CA LYS A 307 -7.85 11.70 2.50
C LYS A 307 -7.29 12.36 1.26
N ALA A 308 -7.26 11.65 0.14
CA ALA A 308 -6.92 12.26 -1.13
C ALA A 308 -8.11 13.07 -1.64
N SER A 309 -7.86 14.10 -2.44
CA SER A 309 -8.92 14.86 -3.09
C SER A 309 -9.16 14.33 -4.49
N MET A 310 -10.43 14.24 -4.89
CA MET A 310 -10.83 13.83 -6.23
C MET A 310 -11.78 14.85 -6.85
N SER A 311 -11.63 15.03 -8.16
CA SER A 311 -12.62 15.70 -8.98
C SER A 311 -12.79 14.97 -10.30
N THR A 312 -14.02 14.85 -10.76
CA THR A 312 -14.34 14.34 -12.10
C THR A 312 -14.97 15.46 -12.90
N ASN A 313 -14.42 15.73 -14.09
CA ASN A 313 -14.95 16.76 -14.97
C ASN A 313 -16.18 16.26 -15.72
N THR A 314 -17.01 17.20 -16.16
CA THR A 314 -18.05 16.93 -17.15
C THR A 314 -17.39 16.37 -18.42
N PRO A 315 -17.85 15.21 -18.95
CA PRO A 315 -17.27 14.64 -20.15
C PRO A 315 -17.37 15.60 -21.32
N THR A 316 -16.36 15.59 -22.17
CA THR A 316 -16.33 16.39 -23.40
C THR A 316 -16.48 15.46 -24.61
N SER A 317 -17.15 15.91 -25.65
CA SER A 317 -17.32 15.16 -26.90
C SER A 317 -16.58 15.86 -28.03
N THR A 318 -15.78 15.11 -28.76
CA THR A 318 -15.17 15.54 -30.03
C THR A 318 -15.70 14.68 -31.16
N LYS A 319 -15.99 15.30 -32.29
CA LYS A 319 -16.47 14.60 -33.50
C LYS A 319 -15.43 14.73 -34.58
N THR A 320 -15.05 13.59 -35.16
CA THR A 320 -14.11 13.53 -36.28
C THR A 320 -14.79 12.83 -37.44
N ASP A 321 -14.96 13.55 -38.54
CA ASP A 321 -15.49 13.00 -39.78
C ASP A 321 -14.34 12.45 -40.63
N THR A 322 -14.42 11.18 -41.02
CA THR A 322 -13.45 10.57 -41.92
C THR A 322 -14.06 10.41 -43.30
N LEU A 323 -13.58 11.23 -44.22
CA LEU A 323 -14.07 11.29 -45.59
C LEU A 323 -13.31 10.32 -46.51
N PRO A 324 -13.94 9.88 -47.61
CA PRO A 324 -13.24 9.19 -48.67
C PRO A 324 -12.10 10.03 -49.25
N THR A 325 -10.89 9.50 -49.15
CA THR A 325 -9.70 9.98 -49.86
C THR A 325 -9.36 8.94 -50.91
N LEU A 326 -9.48 9.28 -52.20
CA LEU A 326 -8.86 8.46 -53.26
C LEU A 326 -7.42 8.93 -53.46
N GLY A 327 -6.51 8.00 -53.71
CA GLY A 327 -5.25 8.30 -54.37
C GLY A 327 -5.52 8.95 -55.73
N GLY A 328 -4.67 9.90 -56.15
CA GLY A 328 -4.86 10.64 -57.41
C GLY A 328 -4.85 9.79 -58.70
N SER A 329 -4.68 8.47 -58.59
CA SER A 329 -4.51 7.52 -59.68
C SER A 329 -5.45 6.32 -59.64
N GLU A 330 -6.40 6.25 -58.71
CA GLU A 330 -7.34 5.12 -58.65
C GLU A 330 -8.45 5.26 -59.70
N SER A 331 -8.35 4.46 -60.77
CA SER A 331 -9.42 4.22 -61.73
C SER A 331 -10.16 2.94 -61.34
N CYS A 332 -11.49 2.97 -61.29
CA CYS A 332 -12.30 1.78 -61.02
C CYS A 332 -12.36 0.92 -62.31
N PRO A 333 -11.77 -0.29 -62.34
CA PRO A 333 -11.66 -1.06 -63.58
C PRO A 333 -12.95 -1.79 -63.98
N SER A 334 -13.89 -1.97 -63.05
CA SER A 334 -15.15 -2.68 -63.27
C SER A 334 -16.31 -1.76 -63.66
N CYS A 335 -16.14 -0.44 -63.62
CA CYS A 335 -17.16 0.48 -64.08
C CYS A 335 -17.01 0.67 -65.60
N GLY A 336 -17.83 -0.08 -66.33
CA GLY A 336 -17.80 -0.22 -67.78
C GLY A 336 -17.47 1.06 -68.57
N SER A 337 -16.61 0.83 -69.57
CA SER A 337 -16.22 1.69 -70.68
C SER A 337 -15.51 3.01 -70.33
N ALA A 338 -14.34 3.18 -70.95
CA ALA A 338 -13.49 4.36 -70.91
C ALA A 338 -14.32 5.64 -71.13
N GLY A 339 -14.36 6.50 -70.11
CA GLY A 339 -15.04 7.79 -70.15
C GLY A 339 -15.63 8.27 -68.82
N ASN A 340 -15.76 7.40 -67.83
CA ASN A 340 -16.41 7.75 -66.56
C ASN A 340 -15.39 7.84 -65.41
N VAL A 341 -14.72 8.99 -65.29
CA VAL A 341 -13.82 9.28 -64.17
C VAL A 341 -14.63 9.82 -62.99
N TRP A 342 -14.75 9.04 -61.92
CA TRP A 342 -15.43 9.44 -60.69
C TRP A 342 -14.39 9.73 -59.61
N THR A 343 -14.11 11.00 -59.34
CA THR A 343 -13.23 11.39 -58.23
C THR A 343 -14.07 11.88 -57.04
N PRO A 344 -13.90 11.37 -55.82
CA PRO A 344 -14.46 11.91 -54.60
C PRO A 344 -13.56 12.99 -53.99
N ARG A 345 -12.46 13.36 -54.66
CA ARG A 345 -11.73 14.58 -54.33
C ARG A 345 -12.50 15.79 -54.83
N TYR A 346 -12.54 16.79 -53.94
CA TYR A 346 -12.81 18.19 -54.25
C TYR A 346 -11.85 18.66 -55.35
N SER A 347 -12.21 18.44 -56.61
CA SER A 347 -11.56 19.08 -57.77
C SER A 347 -12.58 20.03 -58.36
N PRO A 348 -12.30 21.34 -58.42
CA PRO A 348 -13.26 22.30 -58.92
C PRO A 348 -13.73 22.12 -60.36
N ALA A 349 -13.07 21.24 -61.12
CA ALA A 349 -13.20 21.14 -62.58
C ALA A 349 -13.88 19.87 -63.11
N GLN A 350 -14.31 18.93 -62.26
CA GLN A 350 -14.82 17.63 -62.74
C GLN A 350 -16.33 17.46 -62.50
N THR A 351 -17.08 17.44 -63.62
CA THR A 351 -18.52 17.22 -63.69
C THR A 351 -18.79 15.77 -64.07
N SER A 352 -19.92 15.21 -63.61
CA SER A 352 -20.23 13.81 -63.84
C SER A 352 -21.61 13.65 -64.45
N ASN A 353 -21.65 13.31 -65.74
CA ASN A 353 -22.90 13.15 -66.49
C ASN A 353 -23.74 12.01 -65.87
N PRO A 354 -25.00 12.26 -65.49
CA PRO A 354 -25.88 11.23 -64.92
C PRO A 354 -26.19 10.05 -65.87
N GLY A 355 -25.97 10.18 -67.18
CA GLY A 355 -26.01 9.06 -68.14
C GLY A 355 -27.39 8.44 -68.45
N GLY A 356 -28.39 8.63 -67.59
CA GLY A 356 -29.78 8.14 -67.74
C GLY A 356 -30.68 8.56 -66.56
N THR A 357 -32.01 8.38 -66.65
CA THR A 357 -32.94 8.56 -65.50
C THR A 357 -32.84 7.36 -64.55
N GLY A 358 -32.84 7.60 -63.23
CA GLY A 358 -32.87 6.53 -62.22
C GLY A 358 -31.50 5.98 -61.79
N VAL A 359 -30.41 6.58 -62.24
CA VAL A 359 -29.06 6.28 -61.74
C VAL A 359 -28.93 6.84 -60.33
N VAL A 360 -28.46 6.04 -59.38
CA VAL A 360 -28.30 6.48 -57.99
C VAL A 360 -26.84 6.34 -57.57
N GLN A 361 -26.35 7.36 -56.88
CA GLN A 361 -25.00 7.38 -56.34
C GLN A 361 -25.01 7.67 -54.85
N TYR A 362 -24.14 6.96 -54.16
CA TYR A 362 -23.93 7.10 -52.75
C TYR A 362 -22.46 7.32 -52.45
N ARG A 363 -22.19 8.16 -51.46
CA ARG A 363 -20.94 8.11 -50.73
C ARG A 363 -21.24 7.86 -49.27
N ILE A 364 -20.37 7.11 -48.62
CA ILE A 364 -20.43 6.87 -47.19
C ILE A 364 -19.25 7.55 -46.50
N ARG A 365 -19.45 7.96 -45.25
CA ARG A 365 -18.41 8.40 -44.33
C ARG A 365 -18.61 7.75 -42.97
N SER A 366 -17.51 7.56 -42.25
CA SER A 366 -17.57 7.30 -40.81
C SER A 366 -17.42 8.61 -40.05
N GLN A 367 -18.29 8.86 -39.08
CA GLN A 367 -18.12 9.86 -38.05
C GLN A 367 -17.74 9.16 -36.75
N THR A 368 -16.58 9.48 -36.20
CA THR A 368 -16.15 9.02 -34.89
C THR A 368 -16.49 10.10 -33.87
N THR A 369 -17.37 9.77 -32.93
CA THR A 369 -17.59 10.60 -31.74
C THR A 369 -16.76 10.01 -30.60
N LYS A 370 -15.77 10.76 -30.14
CA LYS A 370 -14.94 10.43 -28.99
C LYS A 370 -15.44 11.23 -27.79
N ILE A 371 -15.92 10.53 -26.78
CA ILE A 371 -16.29 11.12 -25.48
C ILE A 371 -15.12 10.88 -24.53
N THR A 372 -14.57 11.95 -23.98
CA THR A 372 -13.45 11.92 -23.03
C THR A 372 -13.93 12.41 -21.69
N ALA A 373 -13.91 11.53 -20.70
CA ALA A 373 -14.05 11.89 -19.30
C ALA A 373 -12.65 12.01 -18.68
N THR A 374 -12.43 13.04 -17.87
CA THR A 374 -11.17 13.26 -17.14
C THR A 374 -11.47 13.46 -15.67
N GLY A 375 -10.59 12.98 -14.81
CA GLY A 375 -10.61 13.26 -13.38
C GLY A 375 -9.23 13.62 -12.88
N GLN A 376 -9.17 14.40 -11.80
CA GLN A 376 -7.96 14.69 -11.07
C GLN A 376 -8.01 13.94 -9.74
N TRP A 377 -6.88 13.34 -9.39
CA TRP A 377 -6.64 12.79 -8.06
C TRP A 377 -5.41 13.49 -7.47
N THR A 378 -5.56 14.01 -6.26
CA THR A 378 -4.52 14.77 -5.57
C THR A 378 -4.19 14.10 -4.25
N THR A 379 -2.90 13.78 -4.06
CA THR A 379 -2.40 13.17 -2.83
C THR A 379 -2.73 14.01 -1.60
N PRO A 380 -3.02 13.39 -0.44
CA PRO A 380 -3.11 14.12 0.82
C PRO A 380 -1.79 14.83 1.18
N THR A 381 -1.86 15.89 1.97
CA THR A 381 -0.67 16.53 2.56
C THR A 381 0.03 15.57 3.50
N GLY A 382 1.37 15.50 3.46
CA GLY A 382 2.15 14.63 4.35
C GLY A 382 1.99 13.13 4.08
N LEU A 383 1.56 12.75 2.87
CA LEU A 383 1.32 11.34 2.49
C LEU A 383 2.48 10.39 2.88
N ASN A 384 3.72 10.82 2.68
CA ASN A 384 4.91 10.00 2.94
C ASN A 384 5.49 10.18 4.35
N ASP A 385 4.89 11.04 5.19
CA ASP A 385 5.37 11.29 6.55
C ASP A 385 5.18 10.07 7.45
N ARG A 386 4.16 9.26 7.13
CA ARG A 386 3.67 8.10 7.89
C ARG A 386 3.50 6.90 6.98
N VAL A 387 4.59 6.32 6.52
CA VAL A 387 4.55 5.21 5.54
C VAL A 387 5.59 4.16 5.87
N LEU A 388 5.15 2.90 5.86
CA LEU A 388 6.04 1.75 5.75
C LEU A 388 6.15 1.36 4.28
N ARG A 389 7.37 1.42 3.75
CA ARG A 389 7.70 1.00 2.39
C ARG A 389 8.56 -0.26 2.45
N LEU A 390 8.16 -1.29 1.71
CA LEU A 390 8.95 -2.49 1.46
C LEU A 390 9.29 -2.55 -0.03
N SER A 391 10.57 -2.67 -0.37
CA SER A 391 11.05 -2.59 -1.76
C SER A 391 12.03 -3.71 -2.06
N THR A 392 12.04 -4.18 -3.30
CA THR A 392 12.91 -5.27 -3.76
C THR A 392 13.73 -4.89 -4.99
N ARG A 393 13.37 -3.81 -5.70
CA ARG A 393 14.06 -3.38 -6.91
C ARG A 393 15.22 -2.44 -6.60
N GLU A 394 16.44 -2.94 -6.72
CA GLU A 394 17.67 -2.15 -6.64
C GLU A 394 17.75 -1.13 -7.81
N THR A 395 18.44 0.01 -7.60
CA THR A 395 18.72 0.98 -8.68
C THR A 395 19.89 0.60 -9.57
N SER A 396 20.72 -0.33 -9.09
CA SER A 396 21.90 -0.86 -9.77
C SER A 396 21.99 -2.35 -9.48
N ASP A 397 22.30 -3.14 -10.50
CA ASP A 397 22.45 -4.59 -10.34
C ASP A 397 23.67 -4.91 -9.46
N THR A 398 23.43 -5.52 -8.31
CA THR A 398 24.49 -6.08 -7.47
C THR A 398 24.65 -7.58 -7.77
N ASN A 399 25.86 -8.12 -7.55
CA ASN A 399 26.13 -9.53 -7.79
C ASN A 399 25.12 -10.45 -7.06
N ASN A 400 24.66 -11.49 -7.74
CA ASN A 400 23.58 -12.38 -7.31
C ASN A 400 23.77 -12.99 -5.90
N LEU A 401 25.02 -13.27 -5.52
CA LEU A 401 25.37 -14.02 -4.31
C LEU A 401 26.23 -13.21 -3.34
N THR A 402 26.03 -11.88 -3.30
CA THR A 402 26.73 -11.00 -2.36
C THR A 402 25.79 -10.32 -1.38
N THR A 403 26.21 -10.15 -0.14
CA THR A 403 25.52 -9.36 0.90
C THR A 403 26.51 -8.47 1.64
N PRO A 404 26.16 -7.22 1.98
CA PRO A 404 26.98 -6.36 2.84
C PRO A 404 27.35 -7.02 4.18
N ALA A 405 26.49 -7.92 4.69
CA ALA A 405 26.71 -8.65 5.93
C ALA A 405 27.97 -9.54 5.89
N ILE A 406 28.23 -10.23 4.77
CA ILE A 406 29.35 -11.18 4.64
C ILE A 406 30.51 -10.57 3.85
N ASN A 407 30.21 -9.90 2.74
CA ASN A 407 31.21 -9.43 1.78
C ASN A 407 31.67 -7.99 2.06
N GLY A 408 31.03 -7.30 3.02
CA GLY A 408 31.19 -5.87 3.21
C GLY A 408 30.61 -5.04 2.05
N GLY A 409 30.80 -3.73 2.13
CA GLY A 409 30.38 -2.79 1.08
C GLY A 409 29.08 -2.04 1.40
N ASN A 410 28.60 -1.27 0.41
CA ASN A 410 27.41 -0.43 0.58
C ASN A 410 26.14 -1.26 0.65
N ALA A 411 25.28 -0.95 1.62
CA ALA A 411 23.88 -1.33 1.54
C ALA A 411 23.26 -0.77 0.24
N PRO A 412 22.50 -1.59 -0.51
CA PRO A 412 21.99 -1.22 -1.81
C PRO A 412 20.91 -0.12 -1.73
N ALA A 413 20.84 0.68 -2.79
CA ALA A 413 19.78 1.65 -3.01
C ALA A 413 18.69 1.05 -3.91
N PHE A 414 17.45 1.44 -3.68
CA PHE A 414 16.27 0.89 -4.34
C PHE A 414 15.50 1.98 -5.10
N ASN A 415 14.77 1.57 -6.13
CA ASN A 415 13.98 2.49 -6.95
C ASN A 415 12.91 3.17 -6.10
N GLY A 416 12.98 4.49 -5.92
CA GLY A 416 12.10 5.22 -5.01
C GLY A 416 10.60 5.11 -5.27
N ASN A 417 10.18 4.72 -6.48
CA ASN A 417 8.77 4.56 -6.84
C ASN A 417 8.28 3.10 -6.80
N GLU A 418 9.18 2.13 -6.62
CA GLU A 418 8.84 0.71 -6.51
C GLU A 418 8.61 0.30 -5.06
N GLY A 419 7.80 -0.75 -4.88
CA GLY A 419 7.60 -1.44 -3.62
C GLY A 419 6.15 -1.51 -3.19
N LEU A 420 5.91 -2.16 -2.08
CA LEU A 420 4.66 -2.10 -1.32
C LEU A 420 4.72 -0.90 -0.38
N PHE A 421 3.78 0.02 -0.51
CA PHE A 421 3.62 1.15 0.41
C PHE A 421 2.39 0.91 1.27
N ILE A 422 2.57 1.00 2.58
CA ILE A 422 1.54 0.86 3.59
C ILE A 422 1.46 2.19 4.33
N TYR A 423 0.52 3.04 3.92
CA TYR A 423 0.31 4.36 4.49
C TYR A 423 -0.40 4.25 5.85
N ASN A 424 0.07 5.03 6.81
CA ASN A 424 -0.45 5.15 8.16
C ASN A 424 -0.79 3.81 8.83
N LEU A 425 0.21 2.93 8.89
CA LEU A 425 0.10 1.64 9.57
C LEU A 425 0.05 1.86 11.09
N ASN A 426 -1.00 1.35 11.72
CA ASN A 426 -1.10 1.21 13.17
C ASN A 426 -1.30 -0.27 13.50
N THR A 427 -0.40 -0.84 14.28
CA THR A 427 -0.48 -2.23 14.75
C THR A 427 -0.46 -2.23 16.27
N ASN A 428 -1.55 -2.69 16.88
CA ASN A 428 -1.71 -2.77 18.34
C ASN A 428 -2.02 -4.21 18.71
N LEU A 429 -0.98 -4.95 19.06
CA LEU A 429 -1.06 -6.38 19.32
C LEU A 429 -1.05 -6.64 20.83
N VAL A 430 -2.13 -7.23 21.33
CA VAL A 430 -2.25 -7.73 22.70
C VAL A 430 -1.86 -9.21 22.71
N LEU A 431 -0.74 -9.54 23.36
CA LEU A 431 -0.24 -10.89 23.53
C LEU A 431 -0.41 -11.33 24.98
N GLY A 432 -1.55 -11.97 25.24
CA GLY A 432 -1.90 -12.50 26.55
C GLY A 432 -2.09 -11.43 27.64
N ASN A 433 -2.34 -11.89 28.85
CA ASN A 433 -2.45 -11.10 30.07
C ASN A 433 -2.08 -11.98 31.28
N LEU A 434 -2.23 -11.47 32.51
CA LEU A 434 -1.82 -12.20 33.72
C LEU A 434 -2.59 -13.50 33.98
N TYR A 435 -3.83 -13.62 33.48
CA TYR A 435 -4.70 -14.80 33.62
C TYR A 435 -4.90 -15.58 32.30
N GLN A 436 -4.20 -15.17 31.23
CA GLN A 436 -4.07 -15.84 29.94
C GLN A 436 -2.66 -15.55 29.37
N PRO A 437 -1.61 -16.07 30.01
CA PRO A 437 -0.24 -15.77 29.64
C PRO A 437 0.18 -16.45 28.33
N VAL A 438 1.20 -15.88 27.68
CA VAL A 438 2.07 -16.63 26.78
C VAL A 438 3.03 -17.45 27.64
N ILE A 439 3.04 -18.77 27.51
CA ILE A 439 3.91 -19.67 28.25
C ILE A 439 5.02 -20.22 27.34
N LEU A 440 6.20 -20.38 27.92
CA LEU A 440 7.30 -21.10 27.30
C LEU A 440 7.42 -22.48 27.95
N GLY A 441 7.38 -23.53 27.13
CA GLY A 441 7.47 -24.91 27.58
C GLY A 441 8.43 -25.77 26.80
N SER A 442 8.78 -26.90 27.41
CA SER A 442 9.54 -27.96 26.77
C SER A 442 8.98 -29.31 27.20
N ASP A 443 8.81 -30.23 26.26
CA ASP A 443 8.53 -31.65 26.55
C ASP A 443 9.84 -32.47 26.69
N GLY A 444 10.98 -31.80 26.78
CA GLY A 444 12.32 -32.38 26.80
C GLY A 444 12.92 -32.61 25.41
N LYS A 445 12.11 -32.53 24.34
CA LYS A 445 12.55 -32.69 22.94
C LYS A 445 12.20 -31.49 22.06
N ASN A 446 11.05 -30.87 22.31
CA ASN A 446 10.51 -29.76 21.58
C ASN A 446 10.27 -28.60 22.55
N PHE A 447 10.61 -27.40 22.12
CA PHE A 447 10.12 -26.19 22.75
C PHE A 447 8.74 -25.81 22.18
N SER A 448 7.86 -25.32 23.04
CA SER A 448 6.57 -24.77 22.68
C SER A 448 6.41 -23.35 23.22
N LEU A 449 5.93 -22.46 22.37
CA LEU A 449 5.40 -21.15 22.74
C LEU A 449 3.87 -21.23 22.64
N GLU A 450 3.16 -20.92 23.70
CA GLU A 450 1.71 -21.12 23.76
C GLU A 450 1.01 -19.95 24.42
N VAL A 451 0.04 -19.30 23.76
CA VAL A 451 -0.93 -18.45 24.44
C VAL A 451 -1.88 -19.39 25.16
N ALA A 452 -1.87 -19.37 26.49
CA ALA A 452 -2.69 -20.24 27.31
C ALA A 452 -4.16 -20.12 26.89
N ARG A 453 -4.86 -21.26 26.92
CA ARG A 453 -6.31 -21.27 26.73
C ARG A 453 -6.95 -20.50 27.88
N ILE A 454 -7.97 -19.70 27.58
CA ILE A 454 -8.80 -19.07 28.59
C ILE A 454 -9.49 -20.14 29.47
N PRO A 455 -9.26 -20.16 30.80
CA PRO A 455 -9.96 -21.04 31.71
C PRO A 455 -11.48 -20.91 31.61
N ASN A 456 -12.20 -22.01 31.83
CA ASN A 456 -13.65 -21.96 31.96
C ASN A 456 -14.04 -21.40 33.34
N LYS A 457 -13.87 -20.09 33.51
CA LYS A 457 -14.06 -19.37 34.76
C LYS A 457 -14.71 -18.02 34.47
N GLU A 458 -15.90 -17.77 35.03
CA GLU A 458 -16.67 -16.54 34.75
C GLU A 458 -15.87 -15.27 35.07
N SER A 459 -15.15 -15.27 36.19
CA SER A 459 -14.33 -14.14 36.61
C SER A 459 -13.21 -13.79 35.63
N ILE A 460 -12.72 -14.75 34.83
CA ILE A 460 -11.76 -14.49 33.74
C ILE A 460 -12.47 -14.04 32.47
N TYR A 461 -13.59 -14.67 32.12
CA TYR A 461 -14.38 -14.27 30.94
C TYR A 461 -14.82 -12.81 31.00
N LYS A 462 -15.25 -12.33 32.17
CA LYS A 462 -15.61 -10.93 32.38
C LYS A 462 -14.44 -9.98 32.24
N GLN A 463 -13.19 -10.43 32.44
CA GLN A 463 -12.03 -9.58 32.17
C GLN A 463 -11.69 -9.52 30.68
N ILE A 464 -11.86 -10.63 29.96
CA ILE A 464 -11.42 -10.75 28.56
C ILE A 464 -12.45 -10.23 27.57
N TYR A 465 -13.72 -10.62 27.72
CA TYR A 465 -14.76 -10.35 26.72
C TYR A 465 -15.43 -8.99 26.93
N THR A 466 -16.02 -8.49 25.85
CA THR A 466 -16.82 -7.26 25.81
C THR A 466 -18.28 -7.62 25.66
N ASP A 467 -19.16 -7.01 26.46
CA ASP A 467 -20.59 -7.03 26.20
C ASP A 467 -20.96 -5.88 25.24
N TYR A 468 -21.16 -6.22 23.97
CA TYR A 468 -21.52 -5.26 22.94
C TYR A 468 -22.95 -4.72 23.07
N THR A 469 -23.81 -5.35 23.88
CA THR A 469 -25.15 -4.80 24.18
C THR A 469 -25.08 -3.63 25.16
N GLY A 470 -23.99 -3.53 25.92
CA GLY A 470 -23.78 -2.51 26.95
C GLY A 470 -24.65 -2.70 28.19
N LEU A 471 -25.30 -3.85 28.36
CA LEU A 471 -26.21 -4.13 29.47
C LEU A 471 -25.46 -4.61 30.72
N ASP A 472 -24.36 -5.34 30.55
CA ASP A 472 -23.52 -5.84 31.63
C ASP A 472 -22.14 -5.15 31.63
N SER A 473 -22.02 -4.14 32.50
CA SER A 473 -20.77 -3.40 32.70
C SER A 473 -19.66 -4.19 33.41
N SER A 474 -19.92 -5.43 33.86
CA SER A 474 -18.91 -6.28 34.47
C SER A 474 -17.92 -6.85 33.45
N TYR A 475 -18.29 -6.89 32.16
CA TYR A 475 -17.39 -7.20 31.06
C TYR A 475 -16.43 -6.03 30.79
N LYS A 476 -15.13 -6.29 30.91
CA LYS A 476 -14.04 -5.29 30.83
C LYS A 476 -13.21 -5.42 29.56
N GLY A 477 -13.51 -6.38 28.70
CA GLY A 477 -12.83 -6.55 27.42
C GLY A 477 -12.92 -5.28 26.59
N SER A 478 -11.82 -4.94 25.93
CA SER A 478 -11.75 -3.80 25.03
C SER A 478 -10.67 -4.00 23.97
N THR A 479 -10.81 -3.29 22.86
CA THR A 479 -9.81 -3.29 21.79
C THR A 479 -8.74 -2.24 22.04
N CYS A 480 -7.49 -2.63 21.81
CA CYS A 480 -6.36 -1.71 21.74
C CYS A 480 -6.20 -1.20 20.31
N ASN A 481 -6.34 0.11 20.09
CA ASN A 481 -6.09 0.81 18.84
C ASN A 481 -5.45 2.19 19.08
N VAL A 482 -5.35 3.01 18.04
CA VAL A 482 -4.71 4.33 18.11
C VAL A 482 -5.48 5.35 18.96
N TYR A 483 -6.80 5.19 19.10
CA TYR A 483 -7.66 6.10 19.86
C TYR A 483 -7.85 5.67 21.32
N GLN A 484 -7.85 4.36 21.59
CA GLN A 484 -8.04 3.80 22.92
C GLN A 484 -7.27 2.48 23.10
N CYS A 485 -6.73 2.23 24.29
CA CYS A 485 -6.14 0.94 24.65
C CYS A 485 -6.49 0.57 26.10
N GLY A 486 -7.75 0.24 26.35
CA GLY A 486 -8.25 0.01 27.70
C GLY A 486 -8.60 1.30 28.44
N ASN A 487 -8.48 1.29 29.76
CA ASN A 487 -8.89 2.40 30.63
C ASN A 487 -7.79 3.46 30.74
N ASN A 488 -8.14 4.71 30.47
CA ASN A 488 -7.19 5.82 30.57
C ASN A 488 -6.63 5.95 31.99
N VAL A 489 -5.37 6.37 32.06
CA VAL A 489 -4.63 6.62 33.31
C VAL A 489 -4.23 8.09 33.35
N THR A 490 -4.36 8.74 34.51
CA THR A 490 -3.95 10.14 34.70
C THR A 490 -2.71 10.20 35.57
N LEU A 491 -1.60 10.75 35.04
CA LEU A 491 -0.35 10.95 35.77
C LEU A 491 0.12 12.39 35.58
N GLY A 492 0.46 13.06 36.68
CA GLY A 492 0.97 14.43 36.64
C GLY A 492 0.03 15.45 35.97
N GLY A 493 -1.30 15.24 36.05
CA GLY A 493 -2.29 16.11 35.41
C GLY A 493 -2.50 15.89 33.91
N LYS A 494 -1.81 14.91 33.30
CA LYS A 494 -2.04 14.47 31.92
C LYS A 494 -2.72 13.11 31.86
N THR A 495 -3.53 12.92 30.83
CA THR A 495 -4.25 11.68 30.56
C THR A 495 -3.54 10.88 29.48
N TYR A 496 -3.33 9.59 29.75
CA TYR A 496 -2.73 8.63 28.85
C TYR A 496 -3.70 7.49 28.60
N GLN A 497 -3.56 6.82 27.45
CA GLN A 497 -4.24 5.56 27.21
C GLN A 497 -3.72 4.50 28.18
N GLY A 498 -4.60 3.60 28.58
CA GLY A 498 -4.24 2.44 29.37
C GLY A 498 -3.44 1.41 28.61
N SER A 499 -3.35 0.24 29.21
CA SER A 499 -2.69 -0.94 28.64
C SER A 499 -3.39 -2.26 28.97
N ASN A 500 -4.60 -2.19 29.53
CA ASN A 500 -5.38 -3.35 29.97
C ASN A 500 -6.42 -3.83 28.94
N ALA A 501 -6.27 -3.44 27.67
CA ALA A 501 -7.07 -3.99 26.58
C ALA A 501 -6.76 -5.48 26.36
N THR A 502 -7.75 -6.21 25.84
CA THR A 502 -7.69 -7.67 25.66
C THR A 502 -7.72 -8.09 24.19
N HIS A 503 -8.16 -7.19 23.31
CA HIS A 503 -8.24 -7.43 21.87
C HIS A 503 -7.26 -6.54 21.12
N SER A 504 -6.72 -7.07 20.03
CA SER A 504 -5.77 -6.40 19.13
C SER A 504 -6.49 -5.68 18.01
N SER A 505 -5.80 -4.72 17.38
CA SER A 505 -6.24 -4.11 16.13
C SER A 505 -5.08 -3.82 15.19
N ILE A 506 -5.38 -3.79 13.89
CA ILE A 506 -4.50 -3.33 12.83
C ILE A 506 -5.31 -2.38 11.95
N SER A 507 -4.82 -1.16 11.75
CA SER A 507 -5.41 -0.22 10.81
C SER A 507 -4.38 0.31 9.84
N ILE A 508 -4.83 0.53 8.61
CA ILE A 508 -4.00 0.96 7.49
C ILE A 508 -4.72 2.09 6.76
N GLY A 509 -4.06 3.24 6.66
CA GLY A 509 -4.47 4.32 5.78
C GLY A 509 -5.51 5.26 6.39
N THR A 510 -6.51 5.62 5.58
CA THR A 510 -7.63 6.46 5.98
C THR A 510 -8.61 5.68 6.86
N VAL A 511 -8.30 5.64 8.15
CA VAL A 511 -9.10 4.99 9.19
C VAL A 511 -9.48 6.00 10.24
N TYR A 512 -10.73 5.91 10.70
CA TYR A 512 -11.29 6.80 11.72
C TYR A 512 -12.12 6.01 12.73
N SER A 513 -12.56 6.68 13.78
CA SER A 513 -13.48 6.16 14.78
C SER A 513 -14.51 7.23 15.15
N ASP A 514 -15.79 6.89 15.04
CA ASP A 514 -16.90 7.80 15.42
C ASP A 514 -17.24 7.73 16.91
N ASP A 515 -16.76 6.69 17.61
CA ASP A 515 -17.14 6.35 18.99
C ASP A 515 -15.98 6.47 19.99
N GLY A 516 -14.90 7.17 19.59
CA GLY A 516 -13.76 7.44 20.46
C GLY A 516 -12.82 6.25 20.65
N GLY A 517 -12.81 5.29 19.72
CA GLY A 517 -11.91 4.14 19.71
C GLY A 517 -12.53 2.82 20.11
N LYS A 518 -13.87 2.73 20.25
CA LYS A 518 -14.52 1.44 20.51
C LYS A 518 -14.64 0.62 19.22
N THR A 519 -14.80 1.29 18.09
CA THR A 519 -14.77 0.69 16.76
C THR A 519 -13.94 1.53 15.79
N LEU A 520 -13.19 0.84 14.93
CA LEU A 520 -12.48 1.42 13.81
C LEU A 520 -13.23 1.22 12.49
N GLN A 521 -13.20 2.23 11.63
CA GLN A 521 -13.79 2.19 10.29
C GLN A 521 -12.81 2.63 9.21
N ALA A 522 -12.71 1.83 8.15
CA ALA A 522 -12.00 2.19 6.93
C ALA A 522 -12.88 3.12 6.07
N PHE A 523 -12.37 4.32 5.76
CA PHE A 523 -13.06 5.24 4.86
C PHE A 523 -13.16 4.65 3.45
N LYS A 524 -14.35 4.71 2.84
CA LYS A 524 -14.63 4.08 1.54
C LYS A 524 -14.52 5.04 0.34
N GLY A 525 -14.14 6.30 0.58
CA GLY A 525 -14.22 7.36 -0.42
C GLY A 525 -15.65 7.94 -0.55
N ASN A 526 -15.74 9.09 -1.20
CA ASN A 526 -16.98 9.75 -1.62
C ASN A 526 -16.76 10.45 -2.97
N SER A 527 -17.69 11.29 -3.41
CA SER A 527 -17.62 11.96 -4.72
C SER A 527 -16.49 12.99 -4.86
N THR A 528 -15.88 13.45 -3.75
CA THR A 528 -14.83 14.48 -3.75
C THR A 528 -13.55 14.05 -3.04
N GLN A 529 -13.56 12.91 -2.36
CA GLN A 529 -12.44 12.41 -1.56
C GLN A 529 -12.25 10.91 -1.74
N ASP A 530 -11.00 10.48 -1.70
CA ASP A 530 -10.62 9.08 -1.80
C ASP A 530 -9.88 8.62 -0.55
N ALA A 531 -9.95 7.33 -0.27
CA ALA A 531 -9.15 6.70 0.76
C ALA A 531 -7.73 6.40 0.25
N VAL A 532 -6.77 6.40 1.14
CA VAL A 532 -5.37 6.03 0.88
C VAL A 532 -4.97 5.00 1.92
N GLY A 533 -4.29 3.92 1.52
CA GLY A 533 -3.82 2.91 2.47
C GLY A 533 -2.73 2.02 1.91
N ILE A 534 -3.09 0.93 1.23
CA ILE A 534 -2.10 0.04 0.61
C ILE A 534 -1.91 0.45 -0.86
N SER A 535 -0.67 0.47 -1.34
CA SER A 535 -0.40 0.66 -2.77
C SER A 535 0.83 -0.10 -3.28
N PHE A 536 0.79 -0.48 -4.55
CA PHE A 536 1.92 -1.06 -5.26
C PHE A 536 2.60 0.02 -6.11
N GLY A 537 3.73 0.50 -5.62
CA GLY A 537 4.40 1.70 -6.10
C GLY A 537 3.84 2.98 -5.46
N SER A 538 4.64 4.05 -5.47
CA SER A 538 4.28 5.30 -4.82
C SER A 538 3.02 5.93 -5.44
N LEU A 539 2.19 6.54 -4.60
CA LEU A 539 1.05 7.33 -5.06
C LEU A 539 1.49 8.76 -5.38
N SER A 540 1.02 9.28 -6.51
CA SER A 540 1.29 10.64 -6.97
C SER A 540 0.05 11.28 -7.53
N SER A 541 -0.08 12.60 -7.36
CA SER A 541 -1.16 13.37 -7.98
C SER A 541 -1.13 13.22 -9.49
N GLY A 542 -2.30 13.10 -10.13
CA GLY A 542 -2.36 12.83 -11.55
C GLY A 542 -3.75 12.97 -12.15
N THR A 543 -3.76 13.00 -13.48
CA THR A 543 -4.98 13.00 -14.30
C THR A 543 -5.29 11.58 -14.75
N VAL A 544 -6.51 11.12 -14.51
CA VAL A 544 -7.05 9.90 -15.12
C VAL A 544 -7.99 10.31 -16.25
N SER A 545 -7.88 9.65 -17.40
CA SER A 545 -8.79 9.88 -18.52
C SER A 545 -9.32 8.56 -19.05
N LYS A 546 -10.60 8.56 -19.41
CA LYS A 546 -11.27 7.44 -20.05
C LYS A 546 -11.96 7.93 -21.31
N ASP A 547 -11.66 7.26 -22.41
CA ASP A 547 -12.24 7.53 -23.71
C ASP A 547 -13.31 6.49 -24.06
N HIS A 548 -14.43 6.96 -24.60
CA HIS A 548 -15.50 6.17 -25.17
C HIS A 548 -15.69 6.56 -26.64
N TYR A 549 -15.64 5.56 -27.52
CA TYR A 549 -15.74 5.78 -28.96
C TYR A 549 -17.10 5.30 -29.47
N PHE A 550 -17.74 6.14 -30.27
CA PHE A 550 -18.97 5.84 -30.99
C PHE A 550 -18.72 6.06 -32.47
N TYR A 551 -19.16 5.10 -33.28
CA TYR A 551 -18.96 5.10 -34.71
C TYR A 551 -20.30 5.19 -35.42
N GLN A 552 -20.53 6.32 -36.06
CA GLN A 552 -21.71 6.56 -36.89
C GLN A 552 -21.33 6.43 -38.36
N LEU A 553 -22.16 5.71 -39.10
CA LEU A 553 -22.13 5.65 -40.55
C LEU A 553 -23.09 6.68 -41.08
N GLN A 554 -22.63 7.46 -42.05
CA GLN A 554 -23.50 8.37 -42.76
C GLN A 554 -23.36 8.18 -44.26
N ASN A 555 -24.46 8.33 -44.99
CA ASN A 555 -24.42 8.47 -46.44
C ASN A 555 -24.92 9.82 -46.91
N GLN A 556 -24.54 10.14 -48.12
CA GLN A 556 -25.27 11.07 -48.96
C GLN A 556 -25.69 10.34 -50.22
N GLN A 557 -26.91 10.64 -50.68
CA GLN A 557 -27.50 10.05 -51.87
C GLN A 557 -27.86 11.15 -52.86
N ARG A 558 -27.61 10.87 -54.14
CA ARG A 558 -28.22 11.59 -55.26
C ARG A 558 -28.75 10.61 -56.31
N THR A 559 -29.87 10.98 -56.93
CA THR A 559 -30.54 10.20 -57.97
C THR A 559 -30.69 11.08 -59.20
N SER A 560 -30.44 10.52 -60.38
CA SER A 560 -30.67 11.23 -61.63
C SER A 560 -32.15 11.23 -62.00
N VAL A 561 -32.66 12.40 -62.41
CA VAL A 561 -34.04 12.57 -62.87
C VAL A 561 -34.06 13.21 -64.24
N SER A 562 -35.10 12.87 -65.02
CA SER A 562 -35.36 13.53 -66.30
C SER A 562 -35.65 15.02 -66.07
N CYS A 563 -35.19 15.82 -67.01
CA CYS A 563 -35.36 17.26 -66.99
C CYS A 563 -35.77 17.72 -68.40
N THR A 564 -36.97 18.29 -68.49
CA THR A 564 -37.58 18.72 -69.74
C THR A 564 -38.26 20.08 -69.53
N GLY A 565 -37.75 21.12 -70.20
CA GLY A 565 -38.29 22.48 -70.17
C GLY A 565 -37.42 23.48 -70.92
N LEU A 566 -37.85 24.74 -70.99
CA LEU A 566 -37.20 25.81 -71.79
C LEU A 566 -35.71 26.02 -71.48
N PHE A 567 -35.27 25.66 -70.27
CA PHE A 567 -33.90 25.85 -69.80
C PHE A 567 -33.18 24.52 -69.46
N CYS A 568 -33.73 23.35 -69.82
CA CYS A 568 -33.14 22.04 -69.50
C CYS A 568 -33.51 20.95 -70.50
N SER A 569 -32.51 20.22 -70.98
CA SER A 569 -32.67 19.06 -71.86
C SER A 569 -31.73 17.95 -71.42
N GLY A 570 -32.28 16.84 -70.89
CA GLY A 570 -31.50 15.64 -70.53
C GLY A 570 -31.79 15.15 -69.11
N TYR A 571 -30.73 14.97 -68.32
CA TYR A 571 -30.80 14.41 -66.97
C TYR A 571 -30.09 15.33 -65.98
N ARG A 572 -30.63 15.45 -64.77
CA ARG A 572 -30.03 16.22 -63.66
C ARG A 572 -29.98 15.43 -62.36
N TRP A 573 -29.12 15.83 -61.42
CA TRP A 573 -29.08 15.22 -60.10
C TRP A 573 -30.13 15.83 -59.15
N GLN A 574 -30.86 14.95 -58.47
CA GLN A 574 -31.73 15.26 -57.33
C GLN A 574 -31.09 14.68 -56.07
N TYR A 575 -30.96 15.51 -55.03
CA TYR A 575 -30.28 15.18 -53.79
C TYR A 575 -31.30 14.92 -52.69
N ARG A 576 -30.96 13.99 -51.80
CA ARG A 576 -31.68 13.84 -50.53
C ARG A 576 -31.25 14.93 -49.56
N THR A 577 -32.20 15.66 -48.99
CA THR A 577 -31.98 16.65 -47.93
C THR A 577 -32.67 16.20 -46.64
N SER A 578 -32.47 16.93 -45.53
CA SER A 578 -33.17 16.61 -44.27
C SER A 578 -34.68 16.83 -44.33
N THR A 579 -35.17 17.65 -45.27
CA THR A 579 -36.58 18.05 -45.39
C THR A 579 -37.27 17.47 -46.63
N GLY A 580 -36.59 16.59 -47.38
CA GLY A 580 -37.12 15.95 -48.59
C GLY A 580 -36.06 15.81 -49.67
N THR A 581 -36.31 16.39 -50.85
CA THR A 581 -35.38 16.33 -51.97
C THR A 581 -35.17 17.69 -52.59
N ALA A 582 -33.92 18.04 -52.92
CA ALA A 582 -33.58 19.25 -53.66
C ALA A 582 -33.09 18.87 -55.06
N THR A 583 -33.55 19.61 -56.07
CA THR A 583 -33.05 19.45 -57.44
C THR A 583 -32.02 20.53 -57.72
N GLY A 584 -30.90 20.18 -58.38
CA GLY A 584 -29.93 21.17 -58.84
C GLY A 584 -30.53 22.13 -59.89
N SER A 585 -29.91 23.29 -60.08
CA SER A 585 -30.34 24.27 -61.08
C SER A 585 -30.11 23.74 -62.51
N ASN A 586 -30.72 24.39 -63.48
CA ASN A 586 -30.58 24.02 -64.89
C ASN A 586 -29.16 24.28 -65.40
N GLY A 587 -28.56 23.27 -66.03
CA GLY A 587 -27.16 23.33 -66.52
C GLY A 587 -26.13 22.78 -65.52
N ASP A 588 -26.55 22.37 -64.33
CA ASP A 588 -25.68 21.79 -63.30
C ASP A 588 -25.35 20.32 -63.58
N TYR A 589 -24.67 20.05 -64.69
CA TYR A 589 -24.05 18.76 -64.98
C TYR A 589 -22.90 18.41 -64.01
N GLY A 590 -22.54 19.35 -63.13
CA GLY A 590 -21.34 19.33 -62.28
C GLY A 590 -21.53 19.61 -60.81
N LEU A 591 -22.76 19.65 -60.30
CA LEU A 591 -22.93 19.85 -58.87
C LEU A 591 -22.46 18.62 -58.08
N ARG A 592 -21.60 18.92 -57.12
CA ARG A 592 -20.93 18.00 -56.20
C ARG A 592 -21.93 17.54 -55.14
N PHE A 593 -21.60 16.49 -54.39
CA PHE A 593 -22.32 16.18 -53.15
C PHE A 593 -22.30 17.33 -52.11
N ASP A 594 -21.49 18.39 -52.31
CA ASP A 594 -21.31 19.54 -51.41
C ASP A 594 -21.68 20.90 -52.02
N SER A 595 -22.12 20.96 -53.29
CA SER A 595 -22.30 22.24 -54.01
C SER A 595 -23.69 22.87 -53.83
N THR A 596 -24.61 22.19 -53.16
CA THR A 596 -25.92 22.71 -52.82
C THR A 596 -25.95 22.91 -51.31
N ASN A 597 -26.19 24.14 -50.85
CA ASN A 597 -26.49 24.42 -49.45
C ASN A 597 -27.65 23.50 -48.99
N GLY A 598 -27.37 22.38 -48.31
CA GLY A 598 -28.39 21.48 -47.78
C GLY A 598 -28.33 19.99 -48.17
N VAL A 599 -27.30 19.49 -48.87
CA VAL A 599 -27.11 18.02 -48.99
C VAL A 599 -26.60 17.49 -47.65
N ASN A 600 -27.50 17.00 -46.80
CA ASN A 600 -27.15 16.55 -45.46
C ASN A 600 -26.64 15.11 -45.48
N TRP A 601 -25.59 14.85 -44.71
CA TRP A 601 -25.21 13.49 -44.36
C TRP A 601 -26.31 12.87 -43.51
N VAL A 602 -26.83 11.74 -43.96
CA VAL A 602 -27.90 10.99 -43.31
C VAL A 602 -27.30 9.80 -42.60
N ASN A 603 -27.66 9.58 -41.34
CA ASN A 603 -27.23 8.40 -40.59
C ASN A 603 -27.78 7.12 -41.25
N ILE A 604 -26.95 6.10 -41.33
CA ILE A 604 -27.36 4.75 -41.73
C ILE A 604 -27.30 3.88 -40.49
N ASP A 605 -28.36 3.14 -40.16
CA ASP A 605 -28.35 2.31 -38.96
C ASP A 605 -27.44 1.08 -39.10
N SER A 606 -27.45 0.42 -40.28
CA SER A 606 -26.52 -0.67 -40.60
C SER A 606 -26.29 -0.88 -42.11
N THR A 607 -25.20 -1.54 -42.51
CA THR A 607 -24.93 -1.88 -43.91
C THR A 607 -23.95 -3.05 -44.08
N SER A 608 -24.08 -3.84 -45.15
CA SER A 608 -23.06 -4.83 -45.57
C SER A 608 -21.99 -4.25 -46.49
N LEU A 609 -22.13 -2.99 -46.92
CA LEU A 609 -21.32 -2.39 -47.97
C LEU A 609 -19.95 -1.90 -47.49
N TYR A 610 -19.77 -1.76 -46.18
CA TYR A 610 -18.56 -1.26 -45.57
C TYR A 610 -18.28 -2.01 -44.28
N ASN A 611 -17.08 -2.58 -44.20
CA ASN A 611 -16.56 -3.20 -43.00
C ASN A 611 -15.49 -2.28 -42.38
N PRO A 612 -15.82 -1.55 -41.31
CA PRO A 612 -14.87 -0.64 -40.66
C PRO A 612 -13.83 -1.36 -39.80
N THR A 613 -13.95 -2.67 -39.51
CA THR A 613 -13.04 -3.39 -38.61
C THR A 613 -11.72 -3.79 -39.29
N VAL A 614 -11.60 -3.55 -40.59
CA VAL A 614 -10.41 -3.81 -41.39
C VAL A 614 -9.90 -2.52 -42.02
N ASN A 615 -8.64 -2.52 -42.44
CA ASN A 615 -8.09 -1.41 -43.19
C ASN A 615 -8.83 -1.27 -44.54
N ASN A 616 -9.33 -0.07 -44.84
CA ASN A 616 -10.01 0.22 -46.10
C ASN A 616 -9.18 1.20 -46.91
N THR A 617 -8.75 0.76 -48.10
CA THR A 617 -8.12 1.61 -49.11
C THR A 617 -9.23 2.25 -49.93
N GLY A 618 -9.64 3.48 -49.60
CA GLY A 618 -10.89 4.09 -50.11
C GLY A 618 -11.09 3.86 -51.61
N TYR A 619 -12.25 3.31 -52.00
CA TYR A 619 -12.50 2.79 -53.34
C TYR A 619 -14.00 2.82 -53.67
N THR A 620 -14.33 2.65 -54.95
CA THR A 620 -15.73 2.57 -55.42
C THR A 620 -16.15 1.11 -55.57
N ARG A 621 -17.27 0.70 -54.95
CA ARG A 621 -17.91 -0.60 -55.18
C ARG A 621 -19.19 -0.46 -56.02
N GLN A 622 -19.43 -1.46 -56.86
CA GLN A 622 -20.71 -1.69 -57.55
C GLN A 622 -21.53 -2.69 -56.73
N ASP A 623 -22.84 -2.46 -56.59
CA ASP A 623 -23.72 -3.37 -55.85
C ASP A 623 -23.82 -4.73 -56.52
N ASN A 624 -23.77 -5.81 -55.73
CA ASN A 624 -23.84 -7.16 -56.26
C ASN A 624 -25.30 -7.50 -56.58
N GLY A 625 -25.69 -7.33 -57.84
CA GLY A 625 -27.07 -7.54 -58.31
C GLY A 625 -27.80 -6.27 -58.77
N ASN A 626 -27.18 -5.09 -58.67
CA ASN A 626 -27.74 -3.85 -59.21
C ASN A 626 -26.67 -2.97 -59.87
N THR A 627 -26.64 -2.95 -61.21
CA THR A 627 -25.68 -2.19 -62.01
C THR A 627 -25.82 -0.67 -61.88
N ASN A 628 -26.93 -0.19 -61.31
CA ASN A 628 -27.28 1.24 -61.24
C ASN A 628 -26.89 1.91 -59.91
N LEU A 629 -26.43 1.13 -58.92
CA LEU A 629 -26.05 1.63 -57.59
C LEU A 629 -24.52 1.56 -57.42
N LYS A 630 -23.89 2.72 -57.20
CA LYS A 630 -22.44 2.85 -56.97
C LYS A 630 -22.18 3.51 -55.62
N PHE A 631 -21.19 2.99 -54.88
CA PHE A 631 -20.85 3.42 -53.51
C PHE A 631 -19.37 3.75 -53.38
N VAL A 632 -19.04 4.85 -52.69
CA VAL A 632 -17.66 5.22 -52.34
C VAL A 632 -17.43 5.03 -50.84
N VAL A 633 -16.39 4.26 -50.48
CA VAL A 633 -16.00 3.95 -49.09
C VAL A 633 -14.85 4.85 -48.60
N PRO A 634 -14.83 5.28 -47.33
CA PRO A 634 -13.70 6.01 -46.73
C PRO A 634 -12.37 5.27 -46.84
N SER A 635 -11.28 6.03 -46.98
CA SER A 635 -9.93 5.49 -46.81
C SER A 635 -9.51 5.67 -45.36
N THR A 636 -9.52 4.60 -44.59
CA THR A 636 -9.23 4.64 -43.15
C THR A 636 -8.52 3.37 -42.71
N GLY A 637 -7.70 3.49 -41.67
CA GLY A 637 -7.31 2.33 -40.88
C GLY A 637 -8.53 1.62 -40.31
N ALA A 638 -8.35 0.38 -39.85
CA ALA A 638 -9.37 -0.33 -39.10
C ALA A 638 -9.82 0.50 -37.89
N LEU A 639 -11.13 0.64 -37.69
CA LEU A 639 -11.75 1.26 -36.52
C LEU A 639 -11.94 0.20 -35.44
N PRO A 640 -11.09 0.15 -34.39
CA PRO A 640 -11.15 -0.89 -33.37
C PRO A 640 -12.44 -0.75 -32.55
N GLY A 641 -13.13 -1.87 -32.33
CA GLY A 641 -14.38 -1.90 -31.56
C GLY A 641 -15.64 -1.46 -32.32
N ALA A 642 -15.55 -1.18 -33.62
CA ALA A 642 -16.75 -0.99 -34.45
C ALA A 642 -17.54 -2.31 -34.56
N ARG A 643 -18.88 -2.24 -34.45
CA ARG A 643 -19.75 -3.41 -34.42
C ARG A 643 -20.01 -3.98 -35.82
N TYR A 644 -19.32 -5.07 -36.19
CA TYR A 644 -19.51 -5.75 -37.48
C TYR A 644 -19.89 -7.23 -37.25
N GLU A 645 -21.15 -7.56 -37.46
CA GLU A 645 -21.76 -8.88 -37.19
C GLU A 645 -22.55 -9.31 -38.43
N ASP A 646 -22.57 -10.62 -38.74
CA ASP A 646 -23.29 -11.18 -39.89
C ASP A 646 -23.02 -10.48 -41.24
N GLY A 647 -21.78 -10.03 -41.43
CA GLY A 647 -21.37 -9.32 -42.65
C GLY A 647 -21.90 -7.88 -42.74
N ARG A 648 -22.42 -7.30 -41.65
CA ARG A 648 -22.96 -5.94 -41.57
C ARG A 648 -22.34 -5.11 -40.47
N TRP A 649 -22.01 -3.85 -40.78
CA TRP A 649 -21.67 -2.83 -39.79
C TRP A 649 -22.93 -2.23 -39.20
N TYR A 650 -22.95 -2.05 -37.88
CA TYR A 650 -23.98 -1.35 -37.13
C TYR A 650 -23.42 -0.06 -36.52
N THR A 651 -24.16 1.03 -36.67
CA THR A 651 -23.79 2.28 -36.04
C THR A 651 -23.98 2.22 -34.54
N THR A 652 -23.10 2.92 -33.85
CA THR A 652 -23.17 3.13 -32.41
C THR A 652 -23.27 4.62 -32.18
N THR A 653 -24.31 5.02 -31.45
CA THR A 653 -24.57 6.43 -31.14
C THR A 653 -24.43 6.63 -29.64
N PRO A 654 -23.83 7.75 -29.18
CA PRO A 654 -23.82 8.09 -27.77
C PRO A 654 -25.25 8.37 -27.30
N ASN A 655 -25.52 8.15 -26.01
CA ASN A 655 -26.74 8.63 -25.34
C ASN A 655 -26.84 10.17 -25.48
N ALA A 656 -28.07 10.69 -25.53
CA ALA A 656 -28.34 12.12 -25.53
C ALA A 656 -27.71 12.82 -24.31
N ASP A 657 -27.65 12.14 -23.16
CA ASP A 657 -26.91 12.63 -22.00
C ASP A 657 -25.48 12.07 -21.95
N ILE A 658 -24.52 12.89 -22.35
CA ILE A 658 -23.09 12.56 -22.31
C ILE A 658 -22.59 12.30 -20.88
N ASN A 659 -23.29 12.78 -19.84
CA ASN A 659 -22.92 12.56 -18.45
C ASN A 659 -23.01 11.08 -18.04
N THR A 660 -23.70 10.25 -18.81
CA THR A 660 -23.71 8.80 -18.63
C THR A 660 -22.33 8.14 -18.83
N TYR A 661 -21.38 8.84 -19.48
CA TYR A 661 -20.01 8.37 -19.73
C TYR A 661 -18.97 8.97 -18.78
N ARG A 662 -19.41 9.48 -17.62
CA ARG A 662 -18.51 10.01 -16.59
C ARG A 662 -17.60 8.92 -16.02
N LEU A 663 -16.47 9.35 -15.48
CA LEU A 663 -15.60 8.49 -14.68
C LEU A 663 -16.31 8.14 -13.38
N ASN A 664 -16.29 6.85 -13.03
CA ASN A 664 -16.80 6.37 -11.75
C ASN A 664 -15.86 6.76 -10.59
N THR A 665 -14.56 6.83 -10.87
CA THR A 665 -13.54 7.28 -9.93
C THR A 665 -12.34 7.88 -10.67
N ALA A 666 -11.62 8.78 -10.00
CA ALA A 666 -10.31 9.27 -10.43
C ALA A 666 -9.15 8.57 -9.71
N SER A 667 -9.42 7.59 -8.82
CA SER A 667 -8.43 6.85 -8.04
C SER A 667 -7.35 6.21 -8.93
N PRO A 668 -6.05 6.33 -8.56
CA PRO A 668 -4.97 5.61 -9.21
C PRO A 668 -5.17 4.09 -9.12
N ILE A 669 -4.85 3.36 -10.19
CA ILE A 669 -5.00 1.89 -10.22
C ILE A 669 -4.13 1.17 -9.18
N ASN A 670 -3.04 1.79 -8.75
CA ASN A 670 -2.15 1.23 -7.75
C ASN A 670 -2.58 1.54 -6.31
N ASN A 671 -3.64 2.32 -6.08
CA ASN A 671 -4.22 2.54 -4.75
C ASN A 671 -5.25 1.46 -4.42
N MET A 672 -4.95 0.62 -3.44
CA MET A 672 -5.82 -0.47 -2.98
C MET A 672 -6.76 -0.05 -1.84
N GLY A 673 -6.70 1.21 -1.40
CA GLY A 673 -7.56 1.75 -0.35
C GLY A 673 -7.07 1.44 1.07
N SER A 674 -7.89 1.80 2.07
CA SER A 674 -7.63 1.59 3.49
C SER A 674 -8.21 0.27 4.01
N ALA A 675 -7.69 -0.21 5.14
CA ALA A 675 -8.10 -1.47 5.75
C ALA A 675 -8.11 -1.38 7.27
N VAL A 676 -9.01 -2.15 7.89
CA VAL A 676 -9.14 -2.28 9.35
C VAL A 676 -9.35 -3.75 9.68
N ILE A 677 -8.61 -4.23 10.66
CA ILE A 677 -8.85 -5.46 11.40
C ILE A 677 -8.98 -5.03 12.86
N ASP A 678 -10.18 -5.17 13.43
CA ASP A 678 -10.49 -4.64 14.77
C ASP A 678 -11.06 -5.76 15.64
N GLY A 679 -10.67 -5.80 16.91
CA GLY A 679 -11.20 -6.76 17.89
C GLY A 679 -10.63 -8.17 17.77
N VAL A 680 -9.34 -8.34 17.42
CA VAL A 680 -8.72 -9.67 17.33
C VAL A 680 -8.32 -10.20 18.70
N LEU A 681 -8.94 -11.31 19.13
CA LEU A 681 -8.58 -12.04 20.35
C LEU A 681 -7.93 -13.39 19.99
N ILE A 682 -6.80 -13.68 20.62
CA ILE A 682 -6.20 -15.02 20.57
C ILE A 682 -6.77 -15.82 21.75
N GLN A 683 -7.72 -16.71 21.48
CA GLN A 683 -8.28 -17.57 22.53
C GLN A 683 -7.30 -18.65 22.99
N HIS A 684 -6.55 -19.21 22.04
CA HIS A 684 -5.51 -20.21 22.24
C HIS A 684 -4.64 -20.25 20.98
N LEU A 685 -3.32 -20.29 21.14
CA LEU A 685 -2.38 -20.44 20.03
C LEU A 685 -1.18 -21.23 20.55
N LYS A 686 -0.81 -22.32 19.88
CA LYS A 686 0.38 -23.09 20.22
C LYS A 686 1.28 -23.24 19.02
N ILE A 687 2.52 -22.82 19.17
CA ILE A 687 3.61 -23.02 18.22
C ILE A 687 4.58 -23.98 18.88
N THR A 688 4.82 -25.13 18.26
CA THR A 688 5.72 -26.16 18.79
C THR A 688 6.76 -26.49 17.74
N THR A 689 8.02 -26.57 18.16
CA THR A 689 9.10 -27.10 17.32
C THR A 689 8.88 -28.60 17.11
N THR A 690 9.35 -29.13 15.98
CA THR A 690 9.36 -30.59 15.78
C THR A 690 10.81 -31.00 15.53
N GLY A 691 11.43 -31.62 16.54
CA GLY A 691 12.76 -32.23 16.43
C GLY A 691 13.95 -31.30 16.59
N LEU A 692 14.28 -30.96 17.84
CA LEU A 692 15.70 -30.83 18.21
C LEU A 692 16.36 -32.20 18.31
#